data_AF-A0A939M3U8-F1
#
_entry.id   AF-A0A939M3U8-F1
#
_cell.length_a   1.000
_cell.length_b   1.000
_cell.length_c   1.000
_cell.angle_alpha   90.00
_cell.angle_beta   90.00
_cell.angle_gamma   90.00
#
_symmetry.space_group_name_H-M   'P 1'
#
loop_
_entity.id
_entity.type
_entity.pdbx_description
1 polymer ?
#
loop_
_entity_poly.entity_id
_entity_poly.type
_entity_poly.pdbx_seq_one_letter_code
_entity_poly.pdbx_strand_id
1 'polypeptide(L)'
;MTKGSRKSHRRQKAPATARPEQARSPPVQRSAPTLRWRTAALLAIGSGALFLLLASGLSWFKTSDTSSQPASVAELSFVGSQACSGCHQAETGLWQSSQHRHAMDHATDASVHGDFNDAAFEYAGTRSRFFRKDRKFFVETDGPDGKLATFEVKYTFGVEPLQQYLIEFPDGRIQALSVAWDTRPKDQGGQRWFHLYPDAAVTSSDPLHWTRLNQNWNFMCAECHSTDVHKNYDAAKDRFATSFSEISVGCEACHGAGSRHIAWAHQKPAARGPDKGLLVRFDERAGITWSAEAGTLTPKRSAPAATLRKEVETCGRCHARRGQLSEDWVPGKPLSETHRVSLLDRQHFRADGQMRDDEETYNYAPFKQSKMFAKGVTCSDCHDPHSAALKAPGDGVCAQCHAPSKYDSAAHRQHANVSPPPGCASCHMPERRYMVVDRRHDHGFRIPRPDLSVQLGTPNACNDCHRDKPAAWAAQQIETWFGPERHGFQTYAGAFHAAWTDAPDAQALLAVVVGSSDAPGIVRASALAEMPAPDADLTRRALSDPDPLVRLGALDALEGIPADQLWTLASPQLTDPVRGARIRAAELLASVPPSRQPTADRSKFTQAAAEFVAAQKLNADRPDARTALGNFLARQASAAEAQAEYRAALRLDPSFSPAAINLSDLYRQLGRDSDGERVLRETLSNSGQSASLHHALGLVLVRERRASEALDELRQAAELDPSQPRYAYVYAVGLNSSGRRDDALAVLRTSLQAHPNDHDTLSAALALSREKGDSASALGYAERLSRLMPSNREIEDLIKQLKR
;
A
#
# COMPACT_ATOMS: atom_id res chain seq x y z
N MET A 1 -45.76 6.96 -49.21
CA MET A 1 -46.32 7.19 -50.57
C MET A 1 -45.37 6.63 -51.63
N THR A 2 -45.84 6.56 -52.87
CA THR A 2 -45.11 6.41 -54.16
C THR A 2 -43.76 7.16 -54.26
N LYS A 3 -42.79 6.85 -55.13
CA LYS A 3 -42.55 5.81 -56.19
C LYS A 3 -41.02 5.81 -56.45
N GLY A 4 -40.37 4.69 -56.80
CA GLY A 4 -39.88 4.43 -58.19
C GLY A 4 -38.51 5.06 -58.52
N SER A 5 -37.62 4.51 -59.38
CA SER A 5 -37.70 3.31 -60.23
C SER A 5 -36.31 2.92 -60.77
N ARG A 6 -35.97 1.60 -60.77
CA ARG A 6 -35.40 0.76 -61.88
C ARG A 6 -34.25 1.30 -62.78
N LYS A 7 -33.33 0.52 -63.36
CA LYS A 7 -33.17 -0.94 -63.69
C LYS A 7 -31.67 -1.14 -64.10
N SER A 8 -31.11 -2.32 -64.44
CA SER A 8 -31.01 -3.65 -63.79
C SER A 8 -30.21 -4.63 -64.69
N HIS A 9 -29.28 -5.45 -64.17
CA HIS A 9 -28.84 -6.80 -64.64
C HIS A 9 -27.53 -7.20 -63.93
N ARG A 10 -27.04 -8.45 -63.91
CA ARG A 10 -27.49 -9.80 -64.36
C ARG A 10 -27.13 -10.77 -63.19
N ARG A 11 -28.02 -11.64 -62.67
CA ARG A 11 -28.36 -13.01 -63.12
C ARG A 11 -27.14 -13.96 -63.26
N GLN A 12 -27.11 -15.19 -62.70
CA GLN A 12 -28.21 -16.10 -62.29
C GLN A 12 -27.91 -16.83 -60.94
N LYS A 13 -28.90 -17.13 -60.07
CA LYS A 13 -29.63 -18.41 -59.79
C LYS A 13 -28.80 -19.60 -59.21
N ALA A 14 -29.31 -20.50 -58.34
CA ALA A 14 -30.47 -20.53 -57.41
C ALA A 14 -30.34 -21.75 -56.40
N PRO A 15 -31.35 -22.26 -55.63
CA PRO A 15 -31.14 -22.47 -54.17
C PRO A 15 -31.64 -23.82 -53.58
N ALA A 16 -31.58 -23.98 -52.25
CA ALA A 16 -32.55 -24.73 -51.42
C ALA A 16 -32.38 -24.42 -49.91
N THR A 17 -33.42 -24.62 -49.09
CA THR A 17 -33.46 -24.34 -47.64
C THR A 17 -34.43 -25.26 -46.89
N ALA A 18 -34.07 -25.79 -45.71
CA ALA A 18 -35.00 -26.20 -44.63
C ALA A 18 -34.30 -26.49 -43.29
N ARG A 19 -35.07 -26.46 -42.18
CA ARG A 19 -34.81 -27.03 -40.84
C ARG A 19 -35.98 -28.04 -40.55
N PRO A 20 -36.33 -28.54 -39.32
CA PRO A 20 -35.71 -28.46 -37.97
C PRO A 20 -35.81 -29.75 -37.06
N GLU A 21 -35.31 -29.62 -35.81
CA GLU A 21 -35.90 -30.08 -34.51
C GLU A 21 -35.81 -31.49 -33.85
N GLN A 22 -35.42 -31.45 -32.55
CA GLN A 22 -35.94 -32.10 -31.31
C GLN A 22 -35.92 -33.62 -30.98
N ALA A 23 -35.14 -33.93 -29.91
CA ALA A 23 -35.56 -34.51 -28.59
C ALA A 23 -35.66 -36.05 -28.27
N ARG A 24 -34.92 -36.43 -27.19
CA ARG A 24 -35.24 -37.34 -26.04
C ARG A 24 -35.33 -38.90 -26.17
N SER A 25 -34.27 -39.57 -25.66
CA SER A 25 -34.30 -40.67 -24.64
C SER A 25 -34.54 -42.16 -25.12
N PRO A 26 -34.70 -43.22 -24.25
CA PRO A 26 -33.83 -44.45 -24.21
C PRO A 26 -34.67 -45.79 -24.30
N PRO A 27 -34.45 -46.99 -23.66
CA PRO A 27 -33.35 -47.57 -22.81
C PRO A 27 -33.05 -49.12 -22.96
N VAL A 28 -32.36 -49.73 -21.95
CA VAL A 28 -32.46 -51.14 -21.42
C VAL A 28 -31.50 -52.28 -21.92
N GLN A 29 -31.48 -53.41 -21.18
CA GLN A 29 -30.39 -54.37 -20.88
C GLN A 29 -30.54 -55.82 -21.47
N ARG A 30 -29.55 -56.71 -21.16
CA ARG A 30 -29.59 -58.22 -21.05
C ARG A 30 -29.50 -59.04 -22.36
N SER A 31 -29.01 -60.30 -22.42
CA SER A 31 -28.46 -61.27 -21.42
C SER A 31 -27.54 -62.37 -22.07
N ALA A 32 -26.92 -63.25 -21.27
CA ALA A 32 -25.99 -64.37 -21.66
C ALA A 32 -26.73 -65.66 -22.17
N PRO A 33 -26.09 -66.85 -22.46
CA PRO A 33 -25.57 -67.78 -21.40
C PRO A 33 -24.52 -68.92 -21.77
N THR A 34 -24.15 -69.74 -20.75
CA THR A 34 -23.59 -71.14 -20.76
C THR A 34 -22.11 -71.48 -21.11
N LEU A 35 -21.57 -72.70 -20.87
CA LEU A 35 -21.34 -73.50 -19.61
C LEU A 35 -20.48 -74.78 -19.88
N ARG A 36 -19.86 -75.38 -18.84
CA ARG A 36 -19.30 -76.77 -18.71
C ARG A 36 -17.87 -77.03 -19.21
N TRP A 37 -17.08 -78.02 -18.75
CA TRP A 37 -16.82 -78.69 -17.43
C TRP A 37 -16.00 -79.99 -17.71
N ARG A 38 -14.90 -80.27 -17.00
CA ARG A 38 -14.41 -81.65 -16.71
C ARG A 38 -13.20 -81.71 -15.75
N THR A 39 -12.99 -82.87 -15.11
CA THR A 39 -12.00 -83.14 -14.04
C THR A 39 -11.43 -84.57 -14.10
N ALA A 40 -10.12 -84.74 -13.86
CA ALA A 40 -9.36 -85.98 -13.50
C ALA A 40 -7.87 -85.55 -13.32
N ALA A 41 -7.11 -85.86 -12.25
CA ALA A 41 -6.69 -87.15 -11.67
C ALA A 41 -5.59 -87.85 -12.51
N LEU A 42 -4.39 -88.25 -12.02
CA LEU A 42 -3.77 -88.36 -10.67
C LEU A 42 -2.21 -88.25 -10.73
N LEU A 43 -1.56 -88.04 -9.57
CA LEU A 43 -0.24 -88.55 -9.09
C LEU A 43 1.02 -88.61 -10.02
N ALA A 44 2.27 -88.39 -9.59
CA ALA A 44 2.86 -87.93 -8.30
C ALA A 44 4.38 -87.60 -8.48
N ILE A 45 5.05 -87.24 -7.37
CA ILE A 45 6.53 -87.13 -7.20
C ILE A 45 7.22 -86.01 -8.01
N GLY A 46 7.26 -84.82 -7.40
CA GLY A 46 8.17 -83.71 -7.78
C GLY A 46 8.56 -82.81 -6.60
N SER A 47 8.24 -83.23 -5.38
CA SER A 47 8.19 -82.38 -4.19
C SER A 47 9.55 -82.26 -3.49
N GLY A 48 10.45 -81.48 -4.08
CA GLY A 48 11.74 -81.13 -3.47
C GLY A 48 12.43 -79.95 -4.14
N ALA A 49 12.77 -80.08 -5.42
CA ALA A 49 13.54 -79.06 -6.15
C ALA A 49 12.81 -77.70 -6.27
N LEU A 50 11.49 -77.70 -6.46
CA LEU A 50 10.73 -76.47 -6.71
C LEU A 50 10.60 -75.57 -5.46
N PHE A 51 10.61 -76.14 -4.25
CA PHE A 51 10.52 -75.35 -3.02
C PHE A 51 11.81 -74.59 -2.72
N LEU A 52 12.98 -75.15 -3.04
CA LEU A 52 14.26 -74.44 -2.95
C LEU A 52 14.36 -73.31 -3.98
N LEU A 53 13.92 -73.54 -5.22
CA LEU A 53 13.89 -72.51 -6.26
C LEU A 53 12.93 -71.35 -5.91
N LEU A 54 11.76 -71.65 -5.34
CA LEU A 54 10.82 -70.64 -4.84
C LEU A 54 11.39 -69.87 -3.63
N ALA A 55 12.07 -70.55 -2.70
CA ALA A 55 12.72 -69.89 -1.57
C ALA A 55 13.86 -68.94 -1.99
N SER A 56 14.67 -69.32 -3.00
CA SER A 56 15.65 -68.40 -3.59
C SER A 56 15.01 -67.25 -4.35
N GLY A 57 13.91 -67.48 -5.09
CA GLY A 57 13.17 -66.44 -5.81
C GLY A 57 12.55 -65.40 -4.87
N LEU A 58 11.92 -65.84 -3.78
CA LEU A 58 11.37 -64.97 -2.73
C LEU A 58 12.45 -64.24 -1.94
N SER A 59 13.68 -64.77 -1.85
CA SER A 59 14.82 -64.06 -1.25
C SER A 59 15.33 -62.94 -2.17
N TRP A 60 15.42 -63.19 -3.48
CA TRP A 60 15.87 -62.19 -4.46
C TRP A 60 14.86 -61.02 -4.61
N PHE A 61 13.56 -61.32 -4.53
CA PHE A 61 12.52 -60.29 -4.42
C PHE A 61 12.53 -59.53 -3.08
N LYS A 62 13.17 -60.04 -2.02
CA LYS A 62 13.31 -59.34 -0.73
C LYS A 62 14.57 -58.46 -0.61
N THR A 63 15.53 -58.60 -1.52
CA THR A 63 16.69 -57.70 -1.65
C THR A 63 16.56 -56.70 -2.80
N SER A 64 15.44 -56.75 -3.54
CA SER A 64 15.10 -55.80 -4.61
C SER A 64 14.13 -54.71 -4.15
N ASP A 65 13.76 -54.69 -2.86
CA ASP A 65 13.07 -53.58 -2.22
C ASP A 65 14.10 -52.48 -1.84
N THR A 66 14.79 -51.97 -2.87
CA THR A 66 15.16 -50.56 -2.86
C THR A 66 13.86 -49.77 -2.88
N SER A 67 13.26 -49.61 -1.69
CA SER A 67 12.18 -48.68 -1.50
C SER A 67 12.65 -47.33 -2.03
N SER A 68 12.08 -46.93 -3.17
CA SER A 68 12.25 -45.60 -3.71
C SER A 68 11.46 -44.67 -2.79
N GLN A 69 12.03 -44.35 -1.63
CA GLN A 69 11.55 -43.23 -0.84
C GLN A 69 11.43 -42.05 -1.82
N PRO A 70 10.26 -41.42 -1.94
CA PRO A 70 10.09 -40.30 -2.85
C PRO A 70 11.13 -39.26 -2.46
N ALA A 71 12.13 -39.05 -3.32
CA ALA A 71 13.38 -38.39 -2.95
C ALA A 71 13.05 -37.08 -2.24
N SER A 72 13.40 -37.01 -0.94
CA SER A 72 12.84 -36.04 0.00
C SER A 72 12.98 -34.63 -0.59
N VAL A 73 11.85 -34.03 -0.95
CA VAL A 73 11.85 -32.79 -1.74
C VAL A 73 12.59 -31.74 -0.94
N ALA A 74 13.78 -31.36 -1.42
CA ALA A 74 14.78 -30.64 -0.63
C ALA A 74 14.16 -29.49 0.16
N GLU A 75 14.53 -29.35 1.43
CA GLU A 75 14.02 -28.30 2.28
C GLU A 75 14.32 -26.92 1.67
N LEU A 76 13.40 -25.97 1.83
CA LEU A 76 13.56 -24.64 1.25
C LEU A 76 14.51 -23.83 2.14
N SER A 77 15.78 -23.83 1.77
CA SER A 77 16.78 -22.90 2.29
C SER A 77 17.19 -21.90 1.21
N PHE A 78 17.57 -20.70 1.65
CA PHE A 78 18.39 -19.79 0.87
C PHE A 78 19.80 -20.39 0.70
N VAL A 79 20.50 -19.98 -0.37
CA VAL A 79 21.81 -20.50 -0.78
C VAL A 79 22.81 -19.40 -1.16
N GLY A 80 22.37 -18.14 -1.23
CA GLY A 80 23.15 -16.97 -1.59
C GLY A 80 23.35 -16.83 -3.11
N SER A 81 23.37 -15.58 -3.58
CA SER A 81 23.53 -15.22 -5.00
C SER A 81 24.82 -15.78 -5.63
N GLN A 82 25.86 -16.02 -4.81
CA GLN A 82 27.09 -16.69 -5.24
C GLN A 82 26.85 -18.11 -5.79
N ALA A 83 25.88 -18.86 -5.26
CA ALA A 83 25.55 -20.20 -5.73
C ALA A 83 24.89 -20.20 -7.12
N CYS A 84 24.29 -19.09 -7.53
CA CYS A 84 23.75 -18.90 -8.88
C CYS A 84 24.85 -18.61 -9.93
N SER A 85 25.94 -17.96 -9.50
CA SER A 85 26.92 -17.30 -10.37
C SER A 85 27.55 -18.18 -11.45
N GLY A 86 27.92 -19.42 -11.12
CA GLY A 86 28.57 -20.34 -12.06
C GLY A 86 27.70 -20.71 -13.26
N CYS A 87 26.38 -20.72 -13.09
CA CYS A 87 25.40 -21.04 -14.14
C CYS A 87 24.82 -19.78 -14.82
N HIS A 88 24.66 -18.69 -14.07
CA HIS A 88 24.00 -17.45 -14.49
C HIS A 88 24.98 -16.28 -14.56
N GLN A 89 26.07 -16.48 -15.31
CA GLN A 89 27.20 -15.55 -15.35
C GLN A 89 26.83 -14.17 -15.91
N ALA A 90 25.92 -14.12 -16.90
CA ALA A 90 25.49 -12.87 -17.51
C ALA A 90 24.58 -12.05 -16.58
N GLU A 91 23.60 -12.71 -15.97
CA GLU A 91 22.68 -12.12 -15.00
C GLU A 91 23.43 -11.66 -13.74
N THR A 92 24.41 -12.45 -13.28
CA THR A 92 25.27 -12.10 -12.14
C THR A 92 26.15 -10.89 -12.46
N GLY A 93 26.74 -10.81 -13.66
CA GLY A 93 27.56 -9.67 -14.06
C GLY A 93 26.77 -8.35 -14.12
N LEU A 94 25.53 -8.41 -14.61
CA LEU A 94 24.60 -7.27 -14.56
C LEU A 94 24.26 -6.90 -13.11
N TRP A 95 23.85 -7.87 -12.30
CA TRP A 95 23.49 -7.66 -10.88
C TRP A 95 24.65 -7.08 -10.05
N GLN A 96 25.88 -7.54 -10.25
CA GLN A 96 27.06 -7.03 -9.54
C GLN A 96 27.32 -5.53 -9.77
N SER A 97 26.83 -4.96 -10.87
CA SER A 97 26.92 -3.52 -11.17
C SER A 97 25.69 -2.71 -10.74
N SER A 98 24.65 -3.36 -10.23
CA SER A 98 23.33 -2.76 -9.98
C SER A 98 23.23 -2.05 -8.63
N GLN A 99 22.33 -1.06 -8.55
CA GLN A 99 21.93 -0.48 -7.26
C GLN A 99 21.20 -1.49 -6.35
N HIS A 100 20.69 -2.61 -6.86
CA HIS A 100 20.12 -3.69 -6.04
C HIS A 100 21.21 -4.44 -5.24
N ARG A 101 22.35 -4.72 -5.88
CA ARG A 101 23.54 -5.21 -5.18
C ARG A 101 24.05 -4.18 -4.17
N HIS A 102 24.13 -2.91 -4.54
CA HIS A 102 24.62 -1.83 -3.66
C HIS A 102 23.52 -1.14 -2.84
N ALA A 103 22.39 -1.81 -2.61
CA ALA A 103 21.30 -1.29 -1.79
C ALA A 103 21.75 -1.08 -0.33
N MET A 104 22.66 -1.93 0.13
CA MET A 104 23.40 -1.83 1.38
C MET A 104 24.73 -2.59 1.22
N ASP A 105 25.76 -2.16 1.96
CA ASP A 105 27.08 -2.81 2.00
C ASP A 105 27.74 -2.60 3.37
N HIS A 106 28.73 -3.42 3.73
CA HIS A 106 29.61 -3.09 4.87
C HIS A 106 30.42 -1.83 4.58
N ALA A 107 30.67 -0.99 5.58
CA ALA A 107 31.46 0.23 5.43
C ALA A 107 32.95 -0.09 5.25
N THR A 108 33.47 0.16 4.04
CA THR A 108 34.86 -0.11 3.63
C THR A 108 35.38 0.99 2.71
N ASP A 109 36.70 1.02 2.51
CA ASP A 109 37.38 1.89 1.52
C ASP A 109 36.85 1.75 0.07
N ALA A 110 36.09 0.69 -0.25
CA ALA A 110 35.50 0.47 -1.58
C ALA A 110 34.01 0.84 -1.67
N SER A 111 33.32 1.03 -0.54
CA SER A 111 31.86 1.24 -0.46
C SER A 111 31.47 2.60 0.13
N VAL A 112 32.32 3.21 0.96
CA VAL A 112 32.13 4.56 1.50
C VAL A 112 32.51 5.61 0.45
N HIS A 113 31.53 6.38 -0.02
CA HIS A 113 31.73 7.47 -0.97
C HIS A 113 31.90 8.85 -0.30
N GLY A 114 31.58 8.95 0.99
CA GLY A 114 31.60 10.20 1.76
C GLY A 114 32.99 10.68 2.17
N ASP A 115 33.11 11.98 2.40
CA ASP A 115 34.34 12.57 2.93
C ASP A 115 34.45 12.35 4.45
N PHE A 116 35.25 11.35 4.83
CA PHE A 116 35.65 11.06 6.21
C PHE A 116 37.10 11.51 6.50
N ASN A 117 37.61 12.56 5.85
CA ASN A 117 38.95 13.11 6.10
C ASN A 117 38.90 14.26 7.12
N ASP A 118 38.33 14.00 8.30
CA ASP A 118 38.02 14.98 9.36
C ASP A 118 37.07 16.11 8.91
N ALA A 119 36.20 15.81 7.94
CA ALA A 119 35.16 16.72 7.47
C ALA A 119 34.16 17.05 8.59
N ALA A 120 33.73 18.32 8.66
CA ALA A 120 32.74 18.80 9.62
C ALA A 120 31.46 19.25 8.90
N PHE A 121 30.31 19.02 9.54
CA PHE A 121 29.00 19.46 9.10
C PHE A 121 28.25 20.07 10.30
N GLU A 122 27.58 21.21 10.10
CA GLU A 122 26.87 21.93 11.17
C GLU A 122 25.40 22.06 10.82
N TYR A 123 24.53 21.63 11.73
CA TYR A 123 23.07 21.59 11.57
C TYR A 123 22.37 21.68 12.94
N ALA A 124 21.31 22.49 13.03
CA ALA A 124 20.50 22.70 14.25
C ALA A 124 21.27 23.04 15.55
N GLY A 125 22.53 23.49 15.44
CA GLY A 125 23.43 23.75 16.58
C GLY A 125 24.37 22.59 16.92
N THR A 126 24.14 21.40 16.39
CA THR A 126 25.08 20.26 16.43
C THR A 126 26.16 20.42 15.37
N ARG A 127 27.41 20.14 15.73
CA ARG A 127 28.53 19.98 14.80
C ARG A 127 28.94 18.51 14.74
N SER A 128 28.62 17.85 13.64
CA SER A 128 29.06 16.48 13.36
C SER A 128 30.45 16.47 12.72
N ARG A 129 31.32 15.52 13.08
CA ARG A 129 32.63 15.30 12.43
C ARG A 129 32.75 13.87 11.90
N PHE A 130 33.13 13.73 10.63
CA PHE A 130 33.28 12.46 9.92
C PHE A 130 34.77 12.16 9.71
N PHE A 131 35.25 11.07 10.29
CA PHE A 131 36.68 10.76 10.34
C PHE A 131 36.99 9.26 10.23
N ARG A 132 38.24 8.92 9.94
CA ARG A 132 38.74 7.55 9.85
C ARG A 132 39.71 7.25 10.98
N LYS A 133 39.62 6.03 11.53
CA LYS A 133 40.55 5.52 12.55
C LYS A 133 40.66 4.00 12.41
N ASP A 134 41.87 3.44 12.51
CA ASP A 134 42.12 1.99 12.48
C ASP A 134 41.48 1.27 11.26
N ARG A 135 41.47 1.95 10.10
CA ARG A 135 40.79 1.57 8.83
C ARG A 135 39.25 1.47 8.90
N LYS A 136 38.63 1.94 9.98
CA LYS A 136 37.18 2.07 10.14
C LYS A 136 36.74 3.52 9.97
N PHE A 137 35.44 3.68 9.75
CA PHE A 137 34.76 4.97 9.56
C PHE A 137 33.99 5.33 10.83
N PHE A 138 34.05 6.59 11.24
CA PHE A 138 33.44 7.08 12.46
C PHE A 138 32.74 8.42 12.22
N VAL A 139 31.65 8.63 12.95
CA VAL A 139 31.05 9.95 13.14
C VAL A 139 31.11 10.33 14.60
N GLU A 140 31.41 11.59 14.87
CA GLU A 140 31.22 12.24 16.16
C GLU A 140 30.01 13.16 16.02
N THR A 141 28.90 12.86 16.71
CA THR A 141 27.63 13.63 16.63
C THR A 141 26.82 13.44 17.93
N ASP A 142 25.73 14.17 18.07
CA ASP A 142 24.77 14.07 19.16
C ASP A 142 24.12 12.68 19.30
N GLY A 143 24.18 12.12 20.51
CA GLY A 143 23.51 10.89 20.90
C GLY A 143 22.06 11.08 21.34
N PRO A 144 21.43 10.02 21.90
CA PRO A 144 20.01 10.06 22.33
C PRO A 144 19.74 10.97 23.53
N ASP A 145 20.80 11.50 24.18
CA ASP A 145 20.76 12.47 25.28
C ASP A 145 21.26 13.87 24.86
N GLY A 146 21.45 14.11 23.56
CA GLY A 146 21.89 15.37 22.98
C GLY A 146 23.38 15.70 23.16
N LYS A 147 24.19 14.80 23.73
CA LYS A 147 25.64 15.03 23.88
C LYS A 147 26.41 14.42 22.73
N LEU A 148 27.51 15.07 22.31
CA LEU A 148 28.41 14.53 21.30
C LEU A 148 29.05 13.21 21.79
N ALA A 149 28.99 12.19 20.95
CA ALA A 149 29.64 10.90 21.14
C ALA A 149 30.19 10.37 19.79
N THR A 150 31.19 9.51 19.86
CA THR A 150 31.77 8.85 18.67
C THR A 150 31.09 7.49 18.42
N PHE A 151 30.63 7.28 17.19
CA PHE A 151 29.97 6.06 16.74
C PHE A 151 30.71 5.43 15.55
N GLU A 152 30.87 4.11 15.54
CA GLU A 152 31.42 3.36 14.41
C GLU A 152 30.35 3.21 13.32
N VAL A 153 30.65 3.71 12.12
CA VAL A 153 29.83 3.47 10.92
C VAL A 153 30.09 2.04 10.45
N LYS A 154 29.06 1.20 10.50
CA LYS A 154 29.14 -0.24 10.19
C LYS A 154 28.80 -0.56 8.74
N TYR A 155 27.84 0.17 8.18
CA TYR A 155 27.26 -0.10 6.88
C TYR A 155 27.02 1.19 6.10
N THR A 156 27.09 1.07 4.78
CA THR A 156 26.66 2.08 3.80
C THR A 156 25.30 1.70 3.25
N PHE A 157 24.45 2.70 2.98
CA PHE A 157 23.06 2.51 2.57
C PHE A 157 22.74 3.42 1.39
N GLY A 158 22.40 2.81 0.24
CA GLY A 158 22.34 3.51 -1.04
C GLY A 158 23.71 3.85 -1.65
N VAL A 159 23.67 4.31 -2.91
CA VAL A 159 24.87 4.59 -3.74
C VAL A 159 24.72 5.86 -4.59
N GLU A 160 23.61 6.05 -5.31
CA GLU A 160 23.33 7.26 -6.10
C GLU A 160 21.81 7.49 -6.11
N PRO A 161 21.31 8.74 -5.95
CA PRO A 161 22.03 10.02 -5.86
C PRO A 161 22.54 10.42 -4.46
N LEU A 162 22.34 9.58 -3.46
CA LEU A 162 22.86 9.80 -2.10
C LEU A 162 23.27 8.48 -1.44
N GLN A 163 24.13 8.59 -0.44
CA GLN A 163 24.51 7.50 0.46
C GLN A 163 24.32 7.93 1.92
N GLN A 164 23.57 7.12 2.67
CA GLN A 164 23.47 7.20 4.13
C GLN A 164 24.43 6.20 4.79
N TYR A 165 24.63 6.38 6.09
CA TYR A 165 25.54 5.59 6.91
C TYR A 165 24.80 5.07 8.13
N LEU A 166 25.05 3.79 8.47
CA LEU A 166 24.31 3.09 9.50
C LEU A 166 25.21 2.75 10.71
N ILE A 167 24.67 2.93 11.90
CA ILE A 167 25.32 2.71 13.20
C ILE A 167 24.59 1.58 13.94
N GLU A 168 25.34 0.64 14.50
CA GLU A 168 24.82 -0.53 15.22
C GLU A 168 24.93 -0.34 16.73
N PHE A 169 23.83 -0.54 17.46
CA PHE A 169 23.73 -0.42 18.91
C PHE A 169 23.82 -1.80 19.60
N PRO A 170 24.25 -1.88 20.88
CA PRO A 170 24.34 -3.16 21.61
C PRO A 170 23.02 -3.94 21.75
N ASP A 171 21.90 -3.24 21.63
CA ASP A 171 20.53 -3.81 21.61
C ASP A 171 20.10 -4.33 20.22
N GLY A 172 21.02 -4.35 19.23
CA GLY A 172 20.77 -4.85 17.89
C GLY A 172 20.02 -3.87 16.98
N ARG A 173 19.65 -2.67 17.46
CA ARG A 173 19.16 -1.61 16.57
C ARG A 173 20.28 -1.16 15.65
N ILE A 174 19.99 -1.15 14.36
CA ILE A 174 20.78 -0.45 13.35
C ILE A 174 20.02 0.85 13.05
N GLN A 175 20.68 1.98 13.17
CA GLN A 175 20.12 3.32 13.01
C GLN A 175 20.73 4.02 11.81
N ALA A 176 19.90 4.67 10.99
CA ALA A 176 20.33 5.46 9.84
C ALA A 176 20.63 6.90 10.23
N LEU A 177 21.79 7.43 9.84
CA LEU A 177 22.07 8.86 10.00
C LEU A 177 21.18 9.70 9.08
N SER A 178 20.56 10.72 9.68
CA SER A 178 19.83 11.77 8.96
C SER A 178 20.76 12.77 8.25
N VAL A 179 22.08 12.70 8.51
CA VAL A 179 23.12 13.34 7.70
C VAL A 179 23.59 12.35 6.62
N ALA A 180 23.42 12.73 5.36
CA ALA A 180 23.72 11.92 4.19
C ALA A 180 24.80 12.58 3.31
N TRP A 181 25.43 11.79 2.45
CA TRP A 181 26.39 12.25 1.44
C TRP A 181 25.73 12.30 0.06
N ASP A 182 25.81 13.45 -0.60
CA ASP A 182 25.30 13.69 -1.97
C ASP A 182 26.32 13.12 -2.97
N THR A 183 26.09 11.90 -3.49
CA THR A 183 27.07 11.18 -4.33
C THR A 183 27.12 11.66 -5.77
N ARG A 184 26.25 12.59 -6.16
CA ARG A 184 26.22 13.17 -7.52
C ARG A 184 27.52 13.95 -7.84
N PRO A 185 27.82 14.20 -9.13
CA PRO A 185 28.95 15.04 -9.54
C PRO A 185 28.90 16.48 -9.00
N LYS A 186 30.09 17.12 -8.86
CA LYS A 186 30.24 18.47 -8.29
C LYS A 186 29.57 19.57 -9.11
N ASP A 187 29.57 19.44 -10.43
CA ASP A 187 28.87 20.31 -11.38
C ASP A 187 27.34 20.22 -11.26
N GLN A 188 26.82 19.13 -10.66
CA GLN A 188 25.41 19.00 -10.27
C GLN A 188 25.13 19.44 -8.82
N GLY A 189 26.12 20.00 -8.13
CA GLY A 189 26.03 20.40 -6.72
C GLY A 189 26.15 19.25 -5.71
N GLY A 190 26.71 18.10 -6.12
CA GLY A 190 27.01 16.98 -5.23
C GLY A 190 28.44 16.99 -4.66
N GLN A 191 28.88 15.84 -4.15
CA GLN A 191 30.09 15.63 -3.34
C GLN A 191 30.12 16.52 -2.08
N ARG A 192 29.07 16.42 -1.26
CA ARG A 192 28.92 17.19 -0.01
C ARG A 192 28.04 16.46 1.02
N TRP A 193 28.26 16.78 2.28
CA TRP A 193 27.36 16.42 3.38
C TRP A 193 26.09 17.29 3.36
N PHE A 194 24.94 16.70 3.70
CA PHE A 194 23.67 17.41 3.87
C PHE A 194 22.74 16.70 4.86
N HIS A 195 21.77 17.42 5.43
CA HIS A 195 20.75 16.82 6.28
C HIS A 195 19.49 16.49 5.47
N LEU A 196 18.86 15.35 5.72
CA LEU A 196 17.63 14.92 5.04
C LEU A 196 16.42 15.84 5.34
N TYR A 197 16.44 16.51 6.48
CA TYR A 197 15.43 17.50 6.90
C TYR A 197 16.10 18.88 7.05
N PRO A 198 16.42 19.58 5.94
CA PRO A 198 17.24 20.80 6.00
C PRO A 198 16.49 22.01 6.59
N ASP A 199 15.17 22.09 6.37
CA ASP A 199 14.33 23.22 6.79
C ASP A 199 13.71 23.06 8.19
N ALA A 200 13.89 21.89 8.82
CA ALA A 200 13.49 21.59 10.19
C ALA A 200 14.69 21.70 11.15
N ALA A 201 14.43 21.80 12.45
CA ALA A 201 15.45 21.73 13.51
C ALA A 201 15.30 20.42 14.31
N VAL A 202 15.60 19.29 13.67
CA VAL A 202 15.53 17.95 14.27
C VAL A 202 16.64 17.82 15.32
N THR A 203 16.25 17.76 16.59
CA THR A 203 17.16 17.63 17.75
C THR A 203 16.97 16.29 18.44
N SER A 204 17.83 15.92 19.40
CA SER A 204 17.77 14.61 20.08
C SER A 204 16.42 14.22 20.70
N SER A 205 15.54 15.19 21.02
CA SER A 205 14.16 14.96 21.51
C SER A 205 13.11 14.72 20.41
N ASP A 206 13.41 15.03 19.15
CA ASP A 206 12.50 14.92 18.01
C ASP A 206 12.35 13.46 17.53
N PRO A 207 11.14 12.93 17.28
CA PRO A 207 10.92 11.57 16.76
C PRO A 207 11.63 11.21 15.44
N LEU A 208 12.05 12.20 14.64
CA LEU A 208 12.81 12.04 13.41
C LEU A 208 14.33 11.97 13.62
N HIS A 209 14.82 12.21 14.84
CA HIS A 209 16.26 12.13 15.16
C HIS A 209 16.82 10.73 14.89
N TRP A 210 18.07 10.66 14.42
CA TRP A 210 18.73 9.43 13.97
C TRP A 210 18.77 8.30 15.03
N THR A 211 18.64 8.62 16.31
CA THR A 211 18.60 7.64 17.42
C THR A 211 17.19 7.14 17.78
N ARG A 212 16.12 7.61 17.12
CA ARG A 212 14.71 7.34 17.46
C ARG A 212 14.10 6.26 16.55
N LEU A 213 12.81 5.97 16.73
CA LEU A 213 12.13 4.84 16.07
C LEU A 213 12.00 4.99 14.55
N ASN A 214 11.91 6.22 14.04
CA ASN A 214 11.63 6.46 12.61
C ASN A 214 12.86 6.37 11.70
N GLN A 215 14.06 6.23 12.28
CA GLN A 215 15.32 6.04 11.55
C GLN A 215 15.89 4.62 11.72
N ASN A 216 15.10 3.71 12.32
CA ASN A 216 15.52 2.34 12.60
C ASN A 216 15.47 1.45 11.36
N TRP A 217 16.64 1.00 10.93
CA TRP A 217 16.82 0.14 9.75
C TRP A 217 16.11 -1.21 9.90
N ASN A 218 16.11 -1.82 11.09
CA ASN A 218 15.54 -3.17 11.31
C ASN A 218 14.05 -3.24 10.94
N PHE A 219 13.30 -2.15 11.14
CA PHE A 219 11.91 -2.00 10.74
C PHE A 219 11.74 -1.27 9.40
N MET A 220 12.35 -0.09 9.24
CA MET A 220 12.07 0.82 8.12
C MET A 220 12.68 0.37 6.79
N CYS A 221 13.77 -0.41 6.83
CA CYS A 221 14.66 -0.57 5.67
C CYS A 221 15.02 -2.02 5.35
N ALA A 222 15.19 -2.88 6.36
CA ALA A 222 15.90 -4.15 6.24
C ALA A 222 15.34 -5.06 5.13
N GLU A 223 14.03 -5.33 5.12
CA GLU A 223 13.39 -6.21 4.12
C GLU A 223 13.54 -5.69 2.68
N CYS A 224 13.75 -4.39 2.48
CA CYS A 224 13.89 -3.78 1.16
C CYS A 224 15.35 -3.71 0.68
N HIS A 225 16.33 -3.89 1.57
CA HIS A 225 17.77 -3.71 1.32
C HIS A 225 18.61 -4.94 1.68
N SER A 226 18.00 -6.07 2.04
CA SER A 226 18.67 -7.32 2.38
C SER A 226 17.81 -8.52 2.01
N THR A 227 18.43 -9.69 1.87
CA THR A 227 17.79 -10.94 1.45
C THR A 227 17.53 -11.84 2.65
N ASP A 228 16.37 -12.51 2.69
CA ASP A 228 16.00 -13.48 3.73
C ASP A 228 15.98 -12.87 5.15
N VAL A 229 15.36 -11.70 5.28
CA VAL A 229 15.36 -10.91 6.51
C VAL A 229 14.33 -11.42 7.51
N HIS A 230 14.82 -11.79 8.69
CA HIS A 230 14.01 -12.05 9.88
C HIS A 230 14.33 -11.01 10.95
N LYS A 231 13.35 -10.21 11.36
CA LYS A 231 13.56 -9.05 12.25
C LYS A 231 13.91 -9.47 13.68
N ASN A 232 13.37 -10.61 14.14
CA ASN A 232 13.66 -11.23 15.45
C ASN A 232 13.63 -10.25 16.63
N TYR A 233 12.56 -9.44 16.73
CA TYR A 233 12.42 -8.46 17.79
C TYR A 233 11.83 -9.07 19.08
N ASP A 234 12.59 -8.99 20.17
CA ASP A 234 12.18 -9.42 21.50
C ASP A 234 11.40 -8.30 22.22
N ALA A 235 10.09 -8.36 22.04
CA ALA A 235 9.10 -7.46 22.61
C ALA A 235 9.08 -7.35 24.15
N ALA A 236 9.81 -8.21 24.87
CA ALA A 236 9.96 -8.18 26.33
C ALA A 236 11.33 -7.65 26.80
N LYS A 237 12.34 -7.62 25.92
CA LYS A 237 13.68 -7.08 26.19
C LYS A 237 13.97 -5.76 25.48
N ASP A 238 13.09 -5.32 24.58
CA ASP A 238 13.31 -4.19 23.66
C ASP A 238 14.62 -4.34 22.89
N ARG A 239 14.76 -5.49 22.22
CA ARG A 239 16.01 -5.91 21.58
C ARG A 239 15.74 -6.54 20.21
N PHE A 240 16.56 -6.20 19.22
CA PHE A 240 16.59 -6.87 17.93
C PHE A 240 17.66 -7.97 17.89
N ALA A 241 17.35 -9.08 17.22
CA ALA A 241 18.31 -10.12 16.84
C ALA A 241 18.23 -10.37 15.32
N THR A 242 18.10 -9.29 14.55
CA THR A 242 17.81 -9.32 13.11
C THR A 242 18.86 -10.10 12.33
N SER A 243 18.42 -11.04 11.51
CA SER A 243 19.27 -11.89 10.66
C SER A 243 18.86 -11.77 9.19
N PHE A 244 19.81 -11.99 8.30
CA PHE A 244 19.64 -12.00 6.84
C PHE A 244 20.63 -12.98 6.20
N SER A 245 20.28 -13.56 5.05
CA SER A 245 21.19 -14.43 4.28
C SER A 245 22.15 -13.64 3.40
N GLU A 246 21.76 -12.47 2.88
CA GLU A 246 22.66 -11.53 2.17
C GLU A 246 22.34 -10.08 2.52
N ILE A 247 23.36 -9.25 2.73
CA ILE A 247 23.24 -7.82 3.12
C ILE A 247 22.90 -6.88 1.95
N SER A 248 22.22 -7.41 0.93
CA SER A 248 21.80 -6.69 -0.29
C SER A 248 20.56 -7.33 -0.89
N VAL A 249 19.99 -6.73 -1.95
CA VAL A 249 18.90 -7.35 -2.73
C VAL A 249 19.53 -8.35 -3.71
N GLY A 250 19.71 -9.59 -3.24
CA GLY A 250 20.28 -10.71 -3.98
C GLY A 250 19.26 -11.42 -4.89
N CYS A 251 19.73 -12.40 -5.66
CA CYS A 251 18.90 -13.16 -6.60
C CYS A 251 17.65 -13.77 -5.92
N GLU A 252 17.82 -14.30 -4.71
CA GLU A 252 16.75 -14.96 -3.97
C GLU A 252 15.75 -13.98 -3.32
N ALA A 253 16.06 -12.68 -3.23
CA ALA A 253 15.09 -11.66 -2.81
C ALA A 253 13.95 -11.49 -3.83
N CYS A 254 14.20 -11.83 -5.10
CA CYS A 254 13.20 -11.83 -6.17
C CYS A 254 12.74 -13.24 -6.57
N HIS A 255 13.64 -14.23 -6.59
CA HIS A 255 13.31 -15.60 -7.03
C HIS A 255 12.90 -16.55 -5.90
N GLY A 256 13.13 -16.18 -4.63
CA GLY A 256 12.94 -17.02 -3.47
C GLY A 256 14.03 -18.09 -3.31
N ALA A 257 13.93 -18.88 -2.24
CA ALA A 257 14.88 -19.93 -1.86
C ALA A 257 15.22 -20.90 -3.01
N GLY A 258 16.49 -20.88 -3.42
CA GLY A 258 17.04 -21.54 -4.61
C GLY A 258 17.57 -22.96 -4.40
N SER A 259 17.63 -23.45 -3.16
CA SER A 259 18.05 -24.84 -2.80
C SER A 259 17.43 -25.92 -3.70
N ARG A 260 16.12 -25.86 -3.93
CA ARG A 260 15.40 -26.79 -4.84
C ARG A 260 15.80 -26.62 -6.31
N HIS A 261 16.11 -25.41 -6.76
CA HIS A 261 16.57 -25.16 -8.12
C HIS A 261 17.98 -25.71 -8.35
N ILE A 262 18.88 -25.54 -7.39
CA ILE A 262 20.22 -26.13 -7.41
C ILE A 262 20.15 -27.66 -7.41
N ALA A 263 19.34 -28.25 -6.52
CA ALA A 263 19.11 -29.70 -6.49
C ALA A 263 18.56 -30.22 -7.85
N TRP A 264 17.61 -29.51 -8.46
CA TRP A 264 17.10 -29.81 -9.81
C TRP A 264 18.18 -29.69 -10.90
N ALA A 265 19.05 -28.68 -10.82
CA ALA A 265 20.11 -28.44 -11.80
C ALA A 265 21.18 -29.53 -11.78
N HIS A 266 21.46 -30.13 -10.63
CA HIS A 266 22.37 -31.28 -10.49
C HIS A 266 21.71 -32.64 -10.79
N GLN A 267 20.38 -32.75 -10.79
CA GLN A 267 19.68 -34.00 -11.11
C GLN A 267 19.74 -34.36 -12.61
N LYS A 268 19.70 -35.67 -12.91
CA LYS A 268 19.64 -36.19 -14.29
C LYS A 268 18.35 -35.72 -15.01
N PRO A 269 18.36 -35.49 -16.33
CA PRO A 269 17.21 -34.92 -17.06
C PRO A 269 15.87 -35.63 -16.84
N ALA A 270 15.85 -36.95 -16.70
CA ALA A 270 14.61 -37.73 -16.51
C ALA A 270 13.92 -37.52 -15.14
N ALA A 271 14.59 -36.90 -14.16
CA ALA A 271 14.01 -36.58 -12.84
C ALA A 271 13.49 -35.13 -12.75
N ARG A 272 13.63 -34.33 -13.81
CA ARG A 272 13.42 -32.88 -13.79
C ARG A 272 11.95 -32.50 -13.94
N GLY A 273 11.33 -32.05 -12.84
CA GLY A 273 9.98 -31.47 -12.81
C GLY A 273 9.83 -30.17 -13.62
N PRO A 274 8.58 -29.77 -13.96
CA PRO A 274 8.27 -28.71 -14.93
C PRO A 274 8.70 -27.30 -14.50
N ASP A 275 8.67 -27.01 -13.20
CA ASP A 275 8.96 -25.67 -12.64
C ASP A 275 10.44 -25.46 -12.32
N LYS A 276 11.30 -26.40 -12.71
CA LYS A 276 12.75 -26.37 -12.48
C LYS A 276 13.18 -26.27 -11.01
N GLY A 277 12.28 -26.57 -10.06
CA GLY A 277 12.54 -26.37 -8.63
C GLY A 277 12.50 -24.91 -8.16
N LEU A 278 12.08 -23.97 -9.00
CA LEU A 278 11.88 -22.56 -8.64
C LEU A 278 10.55 -22.36 -7.89
N LEU A 279 10.49 -21.37 -7.00
CA LEU A 279 9.24 -20.93 -6.36
C LEU A 279 8.38 -20.06 -7.29
N VAL A 280 9.01 -19.34 -8.21
CA VAL A 280 8.34 -18.44 -9.17
C VAL A 280 8.94 -18.57 -10.57
N ARG A 281 8.12 -18.26 -11.58
CA ARG A 281 8.55 -18.05 -12.96
C ARG A 281 7.91 -16.76 -13.47
N PHE A 282 8.72 -15.78 -13.87
CA PHE A 282 8.25 -14.52 -14.46
C PHE A 282 8.04 -14.69 -15.97
N ASP A 283 6.98 -15.44 -16.32
CA ASP A 283 6.63 -15.81 -17.70
C ASP A 283 5.47 -14.99 -18.27
N GLU A 284 5.04 -13.90 -17.61
CA GLU A 284 3.99 -13.00 -18.11
C GLU A 284 4.27 -12.37 -19.49
N ARG A 285 5.53 -12.36 -19.95
CA ARG A 285 5.97 -11.92 -21.29
C ARG A 285 6.22 -13.08 -22.27
N ALA A 286 6.14 -14.34 -21.86
CA ALA A 286 6.48 -15.48 -22.71
C ALA A 286 5.48 -15.62 -23.88
N GLY A 287 5.98 -15.53 -25.12
CA GLY A 287 5.15 -15.53 -26.32
C GLY A 287 4.31 -14.26 -26.53
N ILE A 288 4.53 -13.22 -25.71
CA ILE A 288 3.85 -11.94 -25.84
C ILE A 288 4.60 -11.05 -26.83
N THR A 289 3.84 -10.40 -27.71
CA THR A 289 4.35 -9.33 -28.58
C THR A 289 3.48 -8.09 -28.44
N TRP A 290 4.07 -6.94 -28.69
CA TRP A 290 3.38 -5.66 -28.82
C TRP A 290 3.42 -5.25 -30.29
N SER A 291 2.29 -4.81 -30.83
CA SER A 291 2.18 -4.35 -32.22
C SER A 291 1.41 -3.04 -32.31
N ALA A 292 1.76 -2.22 -33.30
CA ALA A 292 1.01 -1.00 -33.61
C ALA A 292 -0.30 -1.38 -34.32
N GLU A 293 -1.43 -0.94 -33.78
CA GLU A 293 -2.75 -1.17 -34.35
C GLU A 293 -2.95 -0.35 -35.64
N ALA A 294 -3.61 -0.94 -36.63
CA ALA A 294 -3.72 -0.36 -37.97
C ALA A 294 -4.51 0.96 -37.96
N GLY A 295 -3.98 1.99 -38.62
CA GLY A 295 -4.56 3.33 -38.70
C GLY A 295 -4.35 4.17 -37.43
N THR A 296 -4.62 3.63 -36.24
CA THR A 296 -4.46 4.35 -34.97
C THR A 296 -3.01 4.43 -34.47
N LEU A 297 -2.17 3.45 -34.85
CA LEU A 297 -0.82 3.21 -34.31
C LEU A 297 -0.79 3.13 -32.77
N THR A 298 -1.88 2.65 -32.16
CA THR A 298 -1.95 2.38 -30.71
C THR A 298 -1.26 1.05 -30.36
N PRO A 299 -0.48 0.95 -29.28
CA PRO A 299 0.15 -0.31 -28.90
C PRO A 299 -0.90 -1.35 -28.47
N LYS A 300 -0.77 -2.57 -29.00
CA LYS A 300 -1.67 -3.70 -28.76
C LYS A 300 -0.88 -4.94 -28.34
N ARG A 301 -1.23 -5.52 -27.20
CA ARG A 301 -0.67 -6.77 -26.68
C ARG A 301 -1.27 -7.97 -27.42
N SER A 302 -0.45 -8.96 -27.76
CA SER A 302 -0.88 -10.13 -28.55
C SER A 302 -1.91 -11.04 -27.84
N ALA A 303 -1.94 -11.03 -26.51
CA ALA A 303 -2.86 -11.82 -25.69
C ALA A 303 -3.42 -10.99 -24.52
N PRO A 304 -4.59 -11.37 -23.96
CA PRO A 304 -5.09 -10.83 -22.70
C PRO A 304 -4.06 -10.94 -21.57
N ALA A 305 -4.13 -10.03 -20.61
CA ALA A 305 -3.24 -9.99 -19.48
C ALA A 305 -3.94 -10.62 -18.26
N ALA A 306 -3.28 -11.56 -17.57
CA ALA A 306 -3.86 -12.24 -16.40
C ALA A 306 -4.18 -11.24 -15.27
N THR A 307 -5.06 -11.59 -14.32
CA THR A 307 -5.36 -10.68 -13.19
C THR A 307 -4.14 -10.45 -12.30
N LEU A 308 -3.40 -11.52 -11.97
CA LEU A 308 -2.17 -11.44 -11.19
C LEU A 308 -0.94 -11.12 -12.07
N ARG A 309 -0.04 -10.28 -11.56
CA ARG A 309 1.28 -9.96 -12.14
C ARG A 309 2.35 -10.38 -11.15
N LYS A 310 2.79 -11.64 -11.22
CA LYS A 310 3.77 -12.24 -10.31
C LYS A 310 5.01 -11.36 -10.14
N GLU A 311 5.49 -10.77 -11.25
CA GLU A 311 6.61 -9.83 -11.24
C GLU A 311 6.29 -8.52 -10.49
N VAL A 312 5.13 -7.89 -10.77
CA VAL A 312 4.77 -6.59 -10.17
C VAL A 312 4.47 -6.72 -8.67
N GLU A 313 3.86 -7.83 -8.23
CA GLU A 313 3.73 -8.12 -6.79
C GLU A 313 5.09 -8.34 -6.11
N THR A 314 6.05 -8.95 -6.83
CA THR A 314 7.42 -9.18 -6.32
C THR A 314 8.20 -7.87 -6.20
N CYS A 315 8.23 -7.04 -7.25
CA CYS A 315 8.82 -5.70 -7.20
C CYS A 315 8.11 -4.80 -6.16
N GLY A 316 6.81 -4.98 -5.97
CA GLY A 316 6.00 -4.28 -4.97
C GLY A 316 6.40 -4.57 -3.52
N ARG A 317 7.14 -5.66 -3.23
CA ARG A 317 7.70 -5.92 -1.90
C ARG A 317 8.56 -4.74 -1.42
N CYS A 318 9.32 -4.13 -2.34
CA CYS A 318 10.24 -3.02 -2.01
C CYS A 318 9.74 -1.67 -2.56
N HIS A 319 9.18 -1.64 -3.77
CA HIS A 319 8.79 -0.39 -4.45
C HIS A 319 7.32 0.03 -4.19
N ALA A 320 6.83 -0.14 -2.96
CA ALA A 320 5.48 0.28 -2.55
C ALA A 320 5.52 0.93 -1.16
N ARG A 321 4.67 1.92 -0.90
CA ARG A 321 4.36 2.34 0.48
C ARG A 321 3.48 1.27 1.13
N ARG A 322 4.01 0.53 2.10
CA ARG A 322 3.37 -0.64 2.71
C ARG A 322 3.82 -0.91 4.15
N GLY A 323 3.00 -1.61 4.92
CA GLY A 323 3.36 -2.21 6.21
C GLY A 323 3.45 -3.74 6.12
N GLN A 324 4.33 -4.37 6.90
CA GLN A 324 4.49 -5.84 6.92
C GLN A 324 3.45 -6.50 7.86
N LEU A 325 2.86 -7.61 7.41
CA LEU A 325 1.91 -8.45 8.15
C LEU A 325 2.49 -9.82 8.50
N SER A 326 3.51 -10.28 7.76
CA SER A 326 4.16 -11.59 7.92
C SER A 326 5.51 -11.59 7.20
N GLU A 327 6.46 -12.35 7.74
CA GLU A 327 7.76 -12.63 7.09
C GLU A 327 7.69 -13.81 6.09
N ASP A 328 6.57 -14.56 6.04
CA ASP A 328 6.33 -15.76 5.21
C ASP A 328 6.16 -15.45 3.70
N TRP A 329 7.02 -14.59 3.14
CA TRP A 329 6.90 -14.14 1.77
C TRP A 329 7.31 -15.22 0.75
N VAL A 330 6.46 -15.39 -0.27
CA VAL A 330 6.68 -16.30 -1.39
C VAL A 330 6.51 -15.52 -2.69
N PRO A 331 7.50 -15.50 -3.59
CA PRO A 331 7.44 -14.72 -4.82
C PRO A 331 6.29 -15.15 -5.74
N GLY A 332 5.74 -14.18 -6.46
CA GLY A 332 4.61 -14.40 -7.37
C GLY A 332 3.25 -14.67 -6.70
N LYS A 333 3.16 -14.56 -5.37
CA LYS A 333 1.88 -14.40 -4.66
C LYS A 333 1.39 -12.93 -4.73
N PRO A 334 0.10 -12.64 -4.44
CA PRO A 334 -0.34 -11.27 -4.18
C PRO A 334 0.45 -10.65 -3.02
N LEU A 335 0.87 -9.40 -3.14
CA LEU A 335 1.62 -8.71 -2.08
C LEU A 335 0.83 -8.65 -0.75
N SER A 336 -0.51 -8.62 -0.86
CA SER A 336 -1.47 -8.68 0.25
C SER A 336 -1.46 -9.97 1.09
N GLU A 337 -0.67 -10.99 0.76
CA GLU A 337 -0.44 -12.16 1.63
C GLU A 337 0.49 -11.86 2.82
N THR A 338 1.34 -10.84 2.68
CA THR A 338 2.39 -10.50 3.64
C THR A 338 2.49 -9.02 3.95
N HIS A 339 1.83 -8.14 3.19
CA HIS A 339 1.95 -6.69 3.36
C HIS A 339 0.61 -5.94 3.13
N ARG A 340 0.28 -4.97 3.99
CA ARG A 340 -0.81 -4.00 3.72
C ARG A 340 -0.23 -2.86 2.91
N VAL A 341 -0.68 -2.70 1.66
CA VAL A 341 -0.24 -1.62 0.77
C VAL A 341 -1.11 -0.38 0.99
N SER A 342 -0.53 0.82 0.86
CA SER A 342 -1.28 2.08 0.86
C SER A 342 -2.22 2.15 -0.36
N LEU A 343 -3.44 2.62 -0.12
CA LEU A 343 -4.36 3.03 -1.18
C LEU A 343 -4.08 4.48 -1.61
N LEU A 344 -4.88 5.03 -2.53
CA LEU A 344 -4.84 6.45 -2.89
C LEU A 344 -5.67 7.24 -1.87
N ASP A 345 -5.00 8.03 -1.04
CA ASP A 345 -5.60 8.89 -0.03
C ASP A 345 -5.10 10.35 -0.15
N ARG A 346 -5.78 11.27 0.55
CA ARG A 346 -5.52 12.71 0.51
C ARG A 346 -4.18 13.16 1.11
N GLN A 347 -3.55 12.33 1.98
CA GLN A 347 -2.27 12.64 2.61
C GLN A 347 -1.11 12.35 1.67
N HIS A 348 -1.21 11.29 0.86
CA HIS A 348 -0.13 10.77 0.03
C HIS A 348 -0.27 11.07 -1.47
N PHE A 349 -1.49 11.35 -1.97
CA PHE A 349 -1.76 11.59 -3.39
C PHE A 349 -2.49 12.92 -3.65
N ARG A 350 -2.43 13.36 -4.91
CA ARG A 350 -3.34 14.36 -5.50
C ARG A 350 -4.57 13.63 -6.08
N ALA A 351 -5.70 14.32 -6.24
CA ALA A 351 -6.97 13.68 -6.62
C ALA A 351 -6.94 12.94 -7.98
N ASP A 352 -6.05 13.35 -8.90
CA ASP A 352 -5.79 12.67 -10.18
C ASP A 352 -4.73 11.54 -10.09
N GLY A 353 -4.47 11.06 -8.88
CA GLY A 353 -3.53 10.00 -8.55
C GLY A 353 -2.05 10.40 -8.69
N GLN A 354 -1.71 11.67 -8.91
CA GLN A 354 -0.30 12.09 -8.87
C GLN A 354 0.30 11.93 -7.47
N MET A 355 1.56 11.48 -7.40
CA MET A 355 2.34 11.51 -6.16
C MET A 355 2.41 12.94 -5.63
N ARG A 356 2.48 13.11 -4.31
CA ARG A 356 2.74 14.42 -3.72
C ARG A 356 4.22 14.65 -3.49
N ASP A 357 4.61 15.91 -3.59
CA ASP A 357 5.96 16.43 -3.46
C ASP A 357 6.54 16.25 -2.03
N ASP A 358 5.68 16.02 -1.04
CA ASP A 358 6.00 15.88 0.38
C ASP A 358 6.10 14.41 0.87
N GLU A 359 5.54 13.43 0.15
CA GLU A 359 5.42 12.05 0.65
C GLU A 359 5.72 10.90 -0.35
N GLU A 360 6.53 9.95 0.13
CA GLU A 360 6.95 8.69 -0.52
C GLU A 360 5.85 7.65 -0.79
N THR A 361 5.22 7.62 -1.98
CA THR A 361 4.27 6.54 -2.36
C THR A 361 4.87 5.38 -3.17
N TYR A 362 6.11 5.54 -3.65
CA TYR A 362 6.89 4.64 -4.51
C TYR A 362 6.19 4.29 -5.84
N ASN A 363 6.72 3.34 -6.61
CA ASN A 363 6.28 3.09 -7.99
C ASN A 363 5.06 2.16 -8.12
N TYR A 364 4.80 1.26 -7.15
CA TYR A 364 3.78 0.21 -7.28
C TYR A 364 2.35 0.75 -7.38
N ALA A 365 1.96 1.71 -6.53
CA ALA A 365 0.62 2.28 -6.54
C ALA A 365 0.36 3.15 -7.80
N PRO A 366 1.24 4.11 -8.16
CA PRO A 366 1.20 4.79 -9.45
C PRO A 366 1.18 3.83 -10.64
N PHE A 367 1.98 2.75 -10.63
CA PHE A 367 1.97 1.79 -11.73
C PHE A 367 0.66 1.01 -11.80
N LYS A 368 0.09 0.54 -10.68
CA LYS A 368 -1.20 -0.18 -10.67
C LYS A 368 -2.38 0.68 -11.13
N GLN A 369 -2.33 2.00 -10.98
CA GLN A 369 -3.36 2.89 -11.54
C GLN A 369 -3.13 3.23 -13.03
N SER A 370 -1.97 2.86 -13.60
CA SER A 370 -1.58 3.27 -14.95
C SER A 370 -2.33 2.49 -16.05
N LYS A 371 -2.48 3.13 -17.20
CA LYS A 371 -3.00 2.49 -18.42
C LYS A 371 -2.07 1.36 -18.91
N MET A 372 -0.77 1.43 -18.56
CA MET A 372 0.23 0.42 -18.91
C MET A 372 -0.06 -0.90 -18.18
N PHE A 373 -0.19 -0.86 -16.85
CA PHE A 373 -0.55 -2.03 -16.04
C PHE A 373 -1.90 -2.63 -16.49
N ALA A 374 -2.91 -1.78 -16.72
CA ALA A 374 -4.23 -2.18 -17.20
C ALA A 374 -4.22 -2.82 -18.61
N LYS A 375 -3.18 -2.57 -19.43
CA LYS A 375 -2.97 -3.28 -20.72
C LYS A 375 -2.00 -4.45 -20.64
N GLY A 376 -1.46 -4.76 -19.46
CA GLY A 376 -0.61 -5.93 -19.24
C GLY A 376 0.88 -5.71 -19.41
N VAL A 377 1.34 -4.47 -19.27
CA VAL A 377 2.76 -4.13 -19.09
C VAL A 377 3.23 -4.57 -17.70
N THR A 378 4.52 -4.89 -17.60
CA THR A 378 5.27 -5.30 -16.41
C THR A 378 6.51 -4.43 -16.25
N CYS A 379 7.12 -4.40 -15.06
CA CYS A 379 8.33 -3.61 -14.78
C CYS A 379 9.44 -3.90 -15.80
N SER A 380 9.64 -5.17 -16.14
CA SER A 380 10.66 -5.64 -17.07
C SER A 380 10.22 -5.68 -18.54
N ASP A 381 9.14 -4.98 -18.92
CA ASP A 381 9.00 -4.49 -20.30
C ASP A 381 9.86 -3.23 -20.52
N CYS A 382 10.09 -2.44 -19.47
CA CYS A 382 10.90 -1.21 -19.51
C CYS A 382 12.33 -1.41 -18.96
N HIS A 383 12.48 -2.12 -17.85
CA HIS A 383 13.76 -2.35 -17.18
C HIS A 383 14.36 -3.72 -17.52
N ASP A 384 15.68 -3.85 -17.42
CA ASP A 384 16.33 -5.14 -17.18
C ASP A 384 16.37 -5.40 -15.66
N PRO A 385 15.84 -6.55 -15.17
CA PRO A 385 15.66 -6.77 -13.73
C PRO A 385 16.97 -7.05 -12.98
N HIS A 386 18.06 -7.38 -13.68
CA HIS A 386 19.34 -7.71 -13.05
C HIS A 386 20.19 -6.45 -12.84
N SER A 387 20.33 -5.61 -13.87
CA SER A 387 21.03 -4.32 -13.79
C SER A 387 20.18 -3.18 -13.21
N ALA A 388 18.85 -3.35 -13.15
CA ALA A 388 17.84 -2.32 -12.90
C ALA A 388 17.74 -1.18 -13.96
N ALA A 389 18.66 -1.16 -14.94
CA ALA A 389 18.71 -0.15 -15.99
C ALA A 389 17.53 -0.23 -16.98
N LEU A 390 17.27 0.84 -17.72
CA LEU A 390 16.32 0.83 -18.83
C LEU A 390 16.85 -0.03 -19.98
N LYS A 391 15.97 -0.83 -20.61
CA LYS A 391 16.31 -1.68 -21.76
C LYS A 391 16.74 -0.92 -23.01
N ALA A 392 16.35 0.34 -23.11
CA ALA A 392 16.81 1.29 -24.11
C ALA A 392 16.89 2.68 -23.47
N PRO A 393 17.88 3.53 -23.83
CA PRO A 393 18.05 4.83 -23.20
C PRO A 393 16.97 5.84 -23.63
N GLY A 394 16.52 6.66 -22.70
CA GLY A 394 15.56 7.75 -22.93
C GLY A 394 14.26 7.27 -23.61
N ASP A 395 13.76 8.06 -24.56
CA ASP A 395 12.53 7.80 -25.32
C ASP A 395 12.58 6.45 -26.08
N GLY A 396 13.76 5.85 -26.25
CA GLY A 396 13.93 4.49 -26.78
C GLY A 396 13.16 3.42 -26.00
N VAL A 397 13.00 3.56 -24.68
CA VAL A 397 12.22 2.59 -23.88
C VAL A 397 10.72 2.65 -24.22
N CYS A 398 10.21 3.84 -24.53
CA CYS A 398 8.83 4.06 -24.99
C CYS A 398 8.65 3.57 -26.44
N ALA A 399 9.65 3.82 -27.29
CA ALA A 399 9.67 3.46 -28.71
C ALA A 399 9.54 1.95 -28.98
N GLN A 400 9.84 1.08 -27.99
CA GLN A 400 9.58 -0.36 -28.05
C GLN A 400 8.12 -0.70 -28.40
N CYS A 401 7.17 0.15 -27.98
CA CYS A 401 5.73 -0.05 -28.18
C CYS A 401 5.07 1.14 -28.91
N HIS A 402 5.51 2.37 -28.63
CA HIS A 402 4.93 3.59 -29.19
C HIS A 402 5.66 4.01 -30.46
N ALA A 403 5.03 3.84 -31.61
CA ALA A 403 5.61 4.15 -32.92
C ALA A 403 6.19 5.59 -32.99
N PRO A 404 7.52 5.77 -33.13
CA PRO A 404 8.15 7.09 -33.12
C PRO A 404 7.63 8.03 -34.21
N SER A 405 7.31 7.48 -35.39
CA SER A 405 6.68 8.23 -36.50
C SER A 405 5.37 8.95 -36.13
N LYS A 406 4.71 8.54 -35.04
CA LYS A 406 3.58 9.25 -34.42
C LYS A 406 4.02 10.02 -33.18
N TYR A 407 4.63 9.36 -32.20
CA TYR A 407 4.81 9.89 -30.85
C TYR A 407 6.09 10.74 -30.66
N ASP A 408 7.13 10.50 -31.44
CA ASP A 408 8.36 11.31 -31.46
C ASP A 408 8.25 12.52 -32.43
N SER A 409 7.12 12.59 -33.17
CA SER A 409 6.88 13.64 -34.15
C SER A 409 6.76 15.05 -33.53
N ALA A 410 7.19 16.07 -34.27
CA ALA A 410 7.04 17.48 -33.86
C ALA A 410 5.57 17.85 -33.55
N ALA A 411 4.61 17.25 -34.25
CA ALA A 411 3.18 17.46 -34.03
C ALA A 411 2.65 16.84 -32.72
N HIS A 412 3.35 15.85 -32.14
CA HIS A 412 3.06 15.36 -30.79
C HIS A 412 3.88 16.08 -29.72
N ARG A 413 5.19 16.26 -29.93
CA ARG A 413 6.06 16.86 -28.92
C ARG A 413 5.81 18.36 -28.73
N GLN A 414 5.42 19.09 -29.78
CA GLN A 414 5.09 20.54 -29.77
C GLN A 414 6.20 21.50 -29.28
N HIS A 415 7.40 20.98 -29.01
CA HIS A 415 8.58 21.72 -28.56
C HIS A 415 9.72 21.70 -29.60
N ALA A 416 9.39 21.77 -30.89
CA ALA A 416 10.36 21.61 -31.99
C ALA A 416 11.49 22.66 -32.02
N ASN A 417 11.32 23.78 -31.34
CA ASN A 417 12.30 24.87 -31.24
C ASN A 417 13.17 24.79 -29.96
N VAL A 418 13.01 23.74 -29.14
CA VAL A 418 13.79 23.53 -27.90
C VAL A 418 14.91 22.53 -28.17
N SER A 419 16.12 22.82 -27.68
CA SER A 419 17.30 21.98 -27.88
C SER A 419 18.06 21.75 -26.56
N PRO A 420 18.24 20.49 -26.10
CA PRO A 420 17.61 19.29 -26.64
C PRO A 420 16.08 19.32 -26.45
N PRO A 421 15.29 18.65 -27.31
CA PRO A 421 13.85 18.55 -27.14
C PRO A 421 13.48 17.74 -25.88
N PRO A 422 12.38 18.07 -25.17
CA PRO A 422 11.96 17.33 -23.97
C PRO A 422 11.53 15.90 -24.32
N GLY A 423 11.92 14.93 -23.49
CA GLY A 423 11.62 13.51 -23.71
C GLY A 423 10.19 13.12 -23.34
N CYS A 424 9.78 11.91 -23.70
CA CYS A 424 8.49 11.32 -23.32
C CYS A 424 8.25 11.36 -21.81
N ALA A 425 9.28 11.03 -21.01
CA ALA A 425 9.20 11.02 -19.55
C ALA A 425 8.89 12.42 -18.97
N SER A 426 9.44 13.49 -19.57
CA SER A 426 9.25 14.88 -19.11
C SER A 426 7.78 15.31 -19.07
N CYS A 427 6.93 14.73 -19.91
CA CYS A 427 5.49 15.01 -19.95
C CYS A 427 4.63 13.90 -19.30
N HIS A 428 5.03 12.64 -19.44
CA HIS A 428 4.20 11.48 -19.06
C HIS A 428 4.55 10.86 -17.69
N MET A 429 5.74 11.16 -17.16
CA MET A 429 6.28 10.65 -15.90
C MET A 429 6.96 11.80 -15.12
N PRO A 430 6.20 12.83 -14.69
CA PRO A 430 6.78 14.00 -14.03
C PRO A 430 7.61 13.60 -12.80
N GLU A 431 8.72 14.30 -12.59
CA GLU A 431 9.64 14.05 -11.48
C GLU A 431 9.15 14.72 -10.19
N ARG A 432 9.33 14.05 -9.06
CA ARG A 432 9.25 14.65 -7.72
C ARG A 432 10.56 14.44 -6.96
N ARG A 433 10.84 15.35 -6.02
CA ARG A 433 12.13 15.46 -5.34
C ARG A 433 12.01 15.04 -3.88
N TYR A 434 12.57 13.90 -3.55
CA TYR A 434 12.58 13.35 -2.19
C TYR A 434 14.00 13.38 -1.61
N MET A 435 14.14 13.27 -0.29
CA MET A 435 15.45 13.23 0.40
C MET A 435 16.42 14.35 -0.04
N VAL A 436 15.88 15.55 -0.29
CA VAL A 436 16.55 16.76 -0.82
C VAL A 436 17.14 16.63 -2.25
N VAL A 437 17.80 15.52 -2.59
CA VAL A 437 18.61 15.38 -3.82
C VAL A 437 18.10 14.32 -4.80
N ASP A 438 17.22 13.42 -4.35
CA ASP A 438 16.70 12.31 -5.13
C ASP A 438 15.55 12.75 -6.04
N ARG A 439 15.53 12.28 -7.29
CA ARG A 439 14.55 12.62 -8.33
C ARG A 439 13.84 11.34 -8.77
N ARG A 440 12.56 11.22 -8.48
CA ARG A 440 11.78 10.01 -8.77
C ARG A 440 10.65 10.33 -9.74
N HIS A 441 10.59 9.57 -10.83
CA HIS A 441 9.56 9.69 -11.86
C HIS A 441 8.24 9.05 -11.41
N ASP A 442 7.12 9.75 -11.55
CA ASP A 442 5.80 9.19 -11.28
C ASP A 442 5.43 8.12 -12.33
N HIS A 443 5.31 6.86 -11.90
CA HIS A 443 5.03 5.69 -12.73
C HIS A 443 3.55 5.50 -13.13
N GLY A 444 2.74 6.56 -13.02
CA GLY A 444 1.36 6.58 -13.53
C GLY A 444 1.22 6.64 -15.06
N PHE A 445 2.29 6.97 -15.79
CA PHE A 445 2.32 7.10 -17.26
C PHE A 445 1.13 7.93 -17.81
N ARG A 446 0.88 9.09 -17.20
CA ARG A 446 -0.33 9.90 -17.45
C ARG A 446 -0.25 10.61 -18.80
N ILE A 447 -1.40 10.73 -19.47
CA ILE A 447 -1.57 11.76 -20.50
C ILE A 447 -1.69 13.11 -19.75
N PRO A 448 -0.97 14.18 -20.14
CA PRO A 448 -1.08 15.49 -19.51
C PRO A 448 -2.53 15.99 -19.52
N ARG A 449 -3.01 16.41 -18.34
CA ARG A 449 -4.37 16.93 -18.13
C ARG A 449 -4.34 18.26 -17.36
N PRO A 450 -3.71 19.33 -17.90
CA PRO A 450 -3.74 20.65 -17.27
C PRO A 450 -5.15 21.25 -17.16
N ASP A 451 -6.16 20.69 -17.84
CA ASP A 451 -7.58 20.99 -17.57
C ASP A 451 -8.04 20.49 -16.19
N LEU A 452 -7.50 19.39 -15.66
CA LEU A 452 -7.72 18.97 -14.27
C LEU A 452 -7.01 19.91 -13.29
N SER A 453 -5.87 20.50 -13.66
CA SER A 453 -5.24 21.57 -12.86
C SER A 453 -6.13 22.82 -12.76
N VAL A 454 -6.84 23.18 -13.83
CA VAL A 454 -7.80 24.30 -13.84
C VAL A 454 -9.06 23.98 -13.01
N GLN A 455 -9.53 22.73 -13.05
CA GLN A 455 -10.77 22.31 -12.38
C GLN A 455 -10.57 21.97 -10.89
N LEU A 456 -9.46 21.32 -10.54
CA LEU A 456 -9.24 20.62 -9.27
C LEU A 456 -7.99 21.09 -8.50
N GLY A 457 -7.19 22.00 -9.09
CA GLY A 457 -5.95 22.52 -8.48
C GLY A 457 -4.76 21.56 -8.46
N THR A 458 -4.81 20.43 -9.17
CA THR A 458 -3.69 19.46 -9.22
C THR A 458 -2.50 20.00 -10.04
N PRO A 459 -1.24 19.60 -9.75
CA PRO A 459 -0.08 20.02 -10.55
C PRO A 459 -0.11 19.43 -11.97
N ASN A 460 0.71 19.94 -12.90
CA ASN A 460 0.90 19.33 -14.22
C ASN A 460 2.29 19.58 -14.79
N ALA A 461 2.78 18.64 -15.60
CA ALA A 461 4.10 18.67 -16.22
C ALA A 461 4.36 19.89 -17.12
N CYS A 462 3.33 20.54 -17.68
CA CYS A 462 3.53 21.76 -18.46
C CYS A 462 3.95 22.93 -17.56
N ASN A 463 3.31 23.10 -16.40
CA ASN A 463 3.63 24.18 -15.46
C ASN A 463 4.86 23.89 -14.57
N ASP A 464 5.25 22.62 -14.39
CA ASP A 464 6.52 22.25 -13.74
C ASP A 464 7.73 22.95 -14.43
N CYS A 465 7.64 23.17 -15.75
CA CYS A 465 8.54 23.98 -16.57
C CYS A 465 8.04 25.44 -16.77
N HIS A 466 6.81 25.63 -17.25
CA HIS A 466 6.21 26.94 -17.55
C HIS A 466 5.57 27.58 -16.32
N ARG A 467 6.42 27.92 -15.34
CA ARG A 467 6.04 28.48 -14.05
C ARG A 467 5.54 29.93 -14.12
N ASP A 468 5.80 30.61 -15.23
CA ASP A 468 5.32 31.97 -15.53
C ASP A 468 3.92 31.99 -16.16
N LYS A 469 3.32 30.83 -16.43
CA LYS A 469 2.00 30.68 -17.07
C LYS A 469 0.97 30.09 -16.10
N PRO A 470 -0.30 30.51 -16.15
CA PRO A 470 -1.38 29.84 -15.43
C PRO A 470 -1.72 28.49 -16.07
N ALA A 471 -2.31 27.56 -15.30
CA ALA A 471 -2.77 26.27 -15.81
C ALA A 471 -3.77 26.38 -16.98
N ALA A 472 -4.58 27.45 -17.01
CA ALA A 472 -5.51 27.74 -18.09
C ALA A 472 -4.82 27.91 -19.46
N TRP A 473 -3.60 28.46 -19.49
CA TRP A 473 -2.81 28.54 -20.72
C TRP A 473 -2.39 27.15 -21.20
N ALA A 474 -1.89 26.29 -20.29
CA ALA A 474 -1.50 24.93 -20.62
C ALA A 474 -2.70 24.09 -21.11
N ALA A 475 -3.87 24.24 -20.47
CA ALA A 475 -5.12 23.63 -20.90
C ALA A 475 -5.53 24.06 -22.32
N GLN A 476 -5.35 25.34 -22.66
CA GLN A 476 -5.62 25.88 -24.00
C GLN A 476 -4.61 25.39 -25.06
N GLN A 477 -3.33 25.24 -24.70
CA GLN A 477 -2.32 24.70 -25.64
C GLN A 477 -2.62 23.24 -25.99
N ILE A 478 -2.90 22.39 -25.00
CA ILE A 478 -3.30 20.99 -25.20
C ILE A 478 -4.55 20.89 -26.10
N GLU A 479 -5.53 21.79 -25.94
CA GLU A 479 -6.70 21.87 -26.83
C GLU A 479 -6.35 22.27 -28.26
N THR A 480 -5.47 23.26 -28.42
CA THR A 480 -5.04 23.76 -29.72
C THR A 480 -4.25 22.70 -30.52
N TRP A 481 -3.52 21.83 -29.82
CA TRP A 481 -2.69 20.79 -30.43
C TRP A 481 -3.41 19.47 -30.68
N PHE A 482 -4.35 19.08 -29.80
CA PHE A 482 -4.97 17.74 -29.83
C PHE A 482 -6.50 17.74 -29.88
N GLY A 483 -7.14 18.91 -29.84
CA GLY A 483 -8.59 19.07 -29.88
C GLY A 483 -9.27 19.15 -28.50
N PRO A 484 -10.59 19.42 -28.48
CA PRO A 484 -11.34 19.61 -27.24
C PRO A 484 -11.50 18.32 -26.43
N GLU A 485 -11.45 17.14 -27.05
CA GLU A 485 -11.60 15.86 -26.36
C GLU A 485 -10.39 15.50 -25.48
N ARG A 486 -10.54 15.69 -24.16
CA ARG A 486 -9.49 15.44 -23.16
C ARG A 486 -9.32 13.96 -22.83
N HIS A 487 -8.68 13.21 -23.73
CA HIS A 487 -8.35 11.81 -23.49
C HIS A 487 -7.40 11.64 -22.29
N GLY A 488 -7.73 10.71 -21.39
CA GLY A 488 -6.93 10.40 -20.20
C GLY A 488 -7.34 9.05 -19.58
N PHE A 489 -6.68 8.66 -18.50
CA PHE A 489 -7.06 7.50 -17.67
C PHE A 489 -7.38 7.89 -16.22
N GLN A 490 -7.16 9.15 -15.87
CA GLN A 490 -7.48 9.80 -14.59
C GLN A 490 -8.97 10.17 -14.47
N THR A 491 -9.88 9.36 -15.03
CA THR A 491 -11.33 9.67 -15.09
C THR A 491 -11.99 9.77 -13.72
N TYR A 492 -11.35 9.20 -12.69
CA TYR A 492 -11.74 9.25 -11.29
C TYR A 492 -11.44 10.58 -10.59
N ALA A 493 -10.64 11.47 -11.18
CA ALA A 493 -10.07 12.63 -10.47
C ALA A 493 -11.11 13.55 -9.82
N GLY A 494 -12.25 13.78 -10.48
CA GLY A 494 -13.35 14.57 -9.93
C GLY A 494 -14.02 13.94 -8.71
N ALA A 495 -14.06 12.60 -8.62
CA ALA A 495 -14.67 11.88 -7.51
C ALA A 495 -13.83 11.98 -6.23
N PHE A 496 -12.51 11.81 -6.33
CA PHE A 496 -11.60 12.01 -5.20
C PHE A 496 -11.53 13.48 -4.79
N HIS A 497 -11.52 14.42 -5.74
CA HIS A 497 -11.57 15.85 -5.40
C HIS A 497 -12.87 16.22 -4.66
N ALA A 498 -14.02 15.74 -5.13
CA ALA A 498 -15.30 15.91 -4.45
C ALA A 498 -15.28 15.34 -3.02
N ALA A 499 -14.74 14.13 -2.82
CA ALA A 499 -14.61 13.52 -1.50
C ALA A 499 -13.66 14.31 -0.57
N TRP A 500 -12.53 14.78 -1.09
CA TRP A 500 -11.51 15.48 -0.30
C TRP A 500 -11.82 16.97 -0.06
N THR A 501 -12.93 17.48 -0.62
CA THR A 501 -13.42 18.85 -0.43
C THR A 501 -14.85 18.89 0.15
N ASP A 502 -15.32 17.78 0.73
CA ASP A 502 -16.64 17.65 1.36
C ASP A 502 -17.81 18.07 0.44
N ALA A 503 -17.72 17.73 -0.86
CA ALA A 503 -18.73 18.06 -1.86
C ALA A 503 -19.95 17.12 -1.78
N PRO A 504 -21.19 17.64 -1.95
CA PRO A 504 -22.42 16.89 -1.67
C PRO A 504 -22.69 15.71 -2.63
N ASP A 505 -22.04 15.66 -3.78
CA ASP A 505 -22.17 14.60 -4.78
C ASP A 505 -21.04 13.54 -4.72
N ALA A 506 -20.06 13.70 -3.82
CA ALA A 506 -18.91 12.80 -3.66
C ALA A 506 -19.30 11.32 -3.56
N GLN A 507 -20.31 11.00 -2.74
CA GLN A 507 -20.83 9.63 -2.57
C GLN A 507 -21.26 9.01 -3.91
N ALA A 508 -21.97 9.77 -4.75
CA ALA A 508 -22.45 9.30 -6.05
C ALA A 508 -21.31 9.16 -7.07
N LEU A 509 -20.37 10.10 -7.07
CA LEU A 509 -19.20 10.08 -7.96
C LEU A 509 -18.27 8.90 -7.64
N LEU A 510 -17.99 8.63 -6.35
CA LEU A 510 -17.20 7.47 -5.93
C LEU A 510 -17.89 6.15 -6.26
N ALA A 511 -19.22 6.05 -6.04
CA ALA A 511 -19.99 4.85 -6.40
C ALA A 511 -19.88 4.51 -7.90
N VAL A 512 -19.85 5.52 -8.78
CA VAL A 512 -19.60 5.34 -10.23
C VAL A 512 -18.18 4.85 -10.50
N VAL A 513 -17.16 5.34 -9.80
CA VAL A 513 -15.77 4.86 -9.95
C VAL A 513 -15.66 3.39 -9.54
N VAL A 514 -16.21 2.99 -8.40
CA VAL A 514 -16.16 1.60 -7.90
C VAL A 514 -16.92 0.63 -8.81
N GLY A 515 -18.05 1.07 -9.37
CA GLY A 515 -18.86 0.31 -10.32
C GLY A 515 -18.27 0.20 -11.73
N SER A 516 -17.25 0.98 -12.08
CA SER A 516 -16.66 1.00 -13.43
C SER A 516 -15.68 -0.16 -13.64
N SER A 517 -15.87 -0.93 -14.71
CA SER A 517 -14.91 -1.95 -15.15
C SER A 517 -13.64 -1.38 -15.80
N ASP A 518 -13.65 -0.10 -16.17
CA ASP A 518 -12.51 0.58 -16.80
C ASP A 518 -11.59 1.27 -15.77
N ALA A 519 -12.05 1.42 -14.53
CA ALA A 519 -11.26 1.97 -13.44
C ALA A 519 -10.27 0.92 -12.87
N PRO A 520 -9.00 1.29 -12.58
CA PRO A 520 -8.03 0.35 -12.01
C PRO A 520 -8.47 -0.24 -10.66
N GLY A 521 -8.06 -1.48 -10.37
CA GLY A 521 -8.38 -2.16 -9.10
C GLY A 521 -7.98 -1.36 -7.85
N ILE A 522 -6.76 -0.79 -7.84
CA ILE A 522 -6.32 0.08 -6.73
C ILE A 522 -7.15 1.36 -6.62
N VAL A 523 -7.61 1.94 -7.73
CA VAL A 523 -8.47 3.14 -7.73
C VAL A 523 -9.86 2.81 -7.21
N ARG A 524 -10.43 1.66 -7.60
CA ARG A 524 -11.72 1.16 -7.11
C ARG A 524 -11.66 0.81 -5.61
N ALA A 525 -10.55 0.22 -5.16
CA ALA A 525 -10.28 -0.02 -3.74
C ALA A 525 -10.23 1.30 -2.93
N SER A 526 -9.51 2.29 -3.44
CA SER A 526 -9.39 3.61 -2.82
C SER A 526 -10.73 4.34 -2.78
N ALA A 527 -11.51 4.27 -3.87
CA ALA A 527 -12.83 4.88 -3.94
C ALA A 527 -13.90 4.20 -3.06
N LEU A 528 -13.64 2.99 -2.53
CA LEU A 528 -14.41 2.37 -1.45
C LEU A 528 -13.99 2.93 -0.08
N ALA A 529 -12.69 2.98 0.20
CA ALA A 529 -12.15 3.47 1.47
C ALA A 529 -12.45 4.97 1.73
N GLU A 530 -12.51 5.78 0.66
CA GLU A 530 -12.77 7.23 0.72
C GLU A 530 -14.28 7.60 0.66
N MET A 531 -15.20 6.64 0.82
CA MET A 531 -16.65 6.93 0.80
C MET A 531 -17.12 7.73 2.03
N PRO A 532 -17.82 8.87 1.84
CA PRO A 532 -18.44 9.60 2.96
C PRO A 532 -19.43 8.78 3.80
N ALA A 533 -20.09 7.77 3.22
CA ALA A 533 -20.94 6.83 3.93
C ALA A 533 -20.86 5.41 3.33
N PRO A 534 -20.91 4.34 4.15
CA PRO A 534 -20.90 2.96 3.63
C PRO A 534 -22.12 2.59 2.76
N ASP A 535 -21.89 2.20 1.51
CA ASP A 535 -22.90 1.52 0.67
C ASP A 535 -22.76 0.00 0.84
N ALA A 536 -23.68 -0.59 1.61
CA ALA A 536 -23.65 -2.03 1.92
C ALA A 536 -23.86 -2.94 0.70
N ASP A 537 -24.47 -2.47 -0.38
CA ASP A 537 -24.76 -3.25 -1.59
C ASP A 537 -23.60 -3.21 -2.58
N LEU A 538 -22.99 -2.03 -2.75
CA LEU A 538 -21.75 -1.84 -3.50
C LEU A 538 -20.58 -2.55 -2.82
N THR A 539 -20.48 -2.43 -1.49
CA THR A 539 -19.46 -3.13 -0.69
C THR A 539 -19.62 -4.65 -0.80
N ARG A 540 -20.84 -5.19 -0.70
CA ARG A 540 -21.07 -6.65 -0.88
C ARG A 540 -20.67 -7.17 -2.25
N ARG A 541 -20.81 -6.36 -3.31
CA ARG A 541 -20.29 -6.69 -4.66
C ARG A 541 -18.76 -6.66 -4.67
N ALA A 542 -18.14 -5.61 -4.11
CA ALA A 542 -16.70 -5.44 -4.07
C ALA A 542 -15.96 -6.49 -3.21
N LEU A 543 -16.58 -6.99 -2.13
CA LEU A 543 -16.11 -8.13 -1.34
C LEU A 543 -16.05 -9.46 -2.13
N SER A 544 -16.57 -9.50 -3.36
CA SER A 544 -16.47 -10.66 -4.28
C SER A 544 -15.58 -10.38 -5.51
N ASP A 545 -14.87 -9.25 -5.54
CA ASP A 545 -14.03 -8.86 -6.68
C ASP A 545 -12.76 -9.73 -6.77
N PRO A 546 -12.29 -10.12 -7.97
CA PRO A 546 -11.08 -10.91 -8.11
C PRO A 546 -9.80 -10.20 -7.63
N ASP A 547 -9.73 -8.86 -7.66
CA ASP A 547 -8.57 -8.12 -7.14
C ASP A 547 -8.63 -8.04 -5.60
N PRO A 548 -7.65 -8.60 -4.85
CA PRO A 548 -7.64 -8.52 -3.40
C PRO A 548 -7.55 -7.09 -2.86
N LEU A 549 -7.02 -6.12 -3.62
CA LEU A 549 -7.05 -4.72 -3.21
C LEU A 549 -8.48 -4.19 -3.16
N VAL A 550 -9.34 -4.57 -4.12
CA VAL A 550 -10.75 -4.17 -4.13
C VAL A 550 -11.51 -4.80 -2.96
N ARG A 551 -11.21 -6.06 -2.61
CA ARG A 551 -11.78 -6.71 -1.41
C ARG A 551 -11.29 -6.06 -0.11
N LEU A 552 -10.04 -5.62 -0.05
CA LEU A 552 -9.48 -4.87 1.09
C LEU A 552 -10.11 -3.48 1.24
N GLY A 553 -10.23 -2.71 0.15
CA GLY A 553 -10.94 -1.42 0.16
C GLY A 553 -12.42 -1.58 0.53
N ALA A 554 -13.05 -2.68 0.11
CA ALA A 554 -14.41 -3.02 0.52
C ALA A 554 -14.51 -3.37 2.01
N LEU A 555 -13.51 -4.03 2.60
CA LEU A 555 -13.45 -4.23 4.06
C LEU A 555 -13.22 -2.90 4.79
N ASP A 556 -12.38 -2.01 4.26
CA ASP A 556 -12.15 -0.68 4.83
C ASP A 556 -13.44 0.17 4.82
N ALA A 557 -14.25 0.08 3.76
CA ALA A 557 -15.59 0.68 3.68
C ALA A 557 -16.64 0.10 4.66
N LEU A 558 -16.32 -0.94 5.45
CA LEU A 558 -17.18 -1.43 6.52
C LEU A 558 -16.94 -0.74 7.87
N GLU A 559 -15.95 0.13 8.01
CA GLU A 559 -15.80 0.91 9.24
C GLU A 559 -16.99 1.84 9.46
N GLY A 560 -17.42 1.94 10.73
CA GLY A 560 -18.64 2.66 11.11
C GLY A 560 -19.96 1.90 10.87
N ILE A 561 -19.98 0.77 10.16
CA ILE A 561 -21.21 -0.02 10.00
C ILE A 561 -21.65 -0.64 11.36
N PRO A 562 -22.95 -0.56 11.71
CA PRO A 562 -23.49 -1.20 12.91
C PRO A 562 -23.13 -2.69 13.06
N ALA A 563 -22.73 -3.07 14.28
CA ALA A 563 -22.18 -4.41 14.58
C ALA A 563 -23.17 -5.58 14.41
N ASP A 564 -24.47 -5.31 14.27
CA ASP A 564 -25.50 -6.29 13.89
C ASP A 564 -25.48 -6.64 12.39
N GLN A 565 -25.05 -5.71 11.53
CA GLN A 565 -24.92 -5.93 10.08
C GLN A 565 -23.52 -6.41 9.70
N LEU A 566 -22.50 -5.94 10.42
CA LEU A 566 -21.08 -6.16 10.12
C LEU A 566 -20.71 -7.65 9.98
N TRP A 567 -21.24 -8.55 10.83
CA TRP A 567 -20.94 -9.98 10.74
C TRP A 567 -21.37 -10.59 9.40
N THR A 568 -22.57 -10.25 8.93
CA THR A 568 -23.15 -10.76 7.68
C THR A 568 -22.34 -10.33 6.45
N LEU A 569 -21.66 -9.19 6.51
CA LEU A 569 -20.85 -8.65 5.42
C LEU A 569 -19.39 -9.17 5.46
N ALA A 570 -18.71 -9.10 6.61
CA ALA A 570 -17.28 -9.42 6.69
C ALA A 570 -16.96 -10.90 6.97
N SER A 571 -17.86 -11.69 7.60
CA SER A 571 -17.52 -13.08 7.99
C SER A 571 -17.15 -14.04 6.85
N PRO A 572 -17.63 -13.89 5.59
CA PRO A 572 -17.14 -14.70 4.47
C PRO A 572 -15.63 -14.51 4.20
N GLN A 573 -15.10 -13.31 4.46
CA GLN A 573 -13.70 -12.95 4.21
C GLN A 573 -12.74 -13.55 5.26
N LEU A 574 -13.24 -14.11 6.38
CA LEU A 574 -12.44 -14.89 7.33
C LEU A 574 -11.81 -16.15 6.69
N THR A 575 -12.29 -16.53 5.50
CA THR A 575 -11.75 -17.62 4.67
C THR A 575 -11.34 -17.16 3.28
N ASP A 576 -11.06 -15.86 3.07
CA ASP A 576 -10.46 -15.38 1.83
C ASP A 576 -9.08 -16.06 1.61
N PRO A 577 -8.70 -16.43 0.37
CA PRO A 577 -7.37 -16.97 0.10
C PRO A 577 -6.24 -16.06 0.57
N VAL A 578 -6.43 -14.73 0.54
CA VAL A 578 -5.40 -13.74 0.85
C VAL A 578 -5.39 -13.37 2.34
N ARG A 579 -4.24 -13.56 3.00
CA ARG A 579 -4.07 -13.32 4.44
C ARG A 579 -4.47 -11.91 4.87
N GLY A 580 -4.11 -10.86 4.12
CA GLY A 580 -4.47 -9.49 4.45
C GLY A 580 -5.99 -9.28 4.58
N ALA A 581 -6.79 -9.93 3.72
CA ALA A 581 -8.25 -9.85 3.78
C ALA A 581 -8.80 -10.58 5.03
N ARG A 582 -8.25 -11.75 5.38
CA ARG A 582 -8.60 -12.47 6.62
C ARG A 582 -8.28 -11.64 7.87
N ILE A 583 -7.05 -11.10 7.95
CA ILE A 583 -6.58 -10.23 9.04
C ILE A 583 -7.52 -9.03 9.22
N ARG A 584 -7.85 -8.34 8.13
CA ARG A 584 -8.72 -7.16 8.17
C ARG A 584 -10.16 -7.49 8.53
N ALA A 585 -10.70 -8.61 8.03
CA ALA A 585 -12.01 -9.10 8.43
C ALA A 585 -12.08 -9.43 9.94
N ALA A 586 -11.03 -10.03 10.50
CA ALA A 586 -10.95 -10.28 11.94
C ALA A 586 -10.86 -8.98 12.77
N GLU A 587 -10.08 -7.99 12.32
CA GLU A 587 -9.95 -6.68 13.00
C GLU A 587 -11.29 -5.94 13.14
N LEU A 588 -12.10 -5.95 12.07
CA LEU A 588 -13.45 -5.39 12.04
C LEU A 588 -14.40 -6.18 12.96
N LEU A 589 -14.40 -7.51 12.81
CA LEU A 589 -15.30 -8.41 13.54
C LEU A 589 -14.98 -8.57 15.03
N ALA A 590 -13.81 -8.12 15.49
CA ALA A 590 -13.51 -7.99 16.92
C ALA A 590 -14.51 -7.10 17.67
N SER A 591 -15.19 -6.17 16.97
CA SER A 591 -16.27 -5.35 17.52
C SER A 591 -17.59 -6.11 17.78
N VAL A 592 -17.74 -7.33 17.25
CA VAL A 592 -18.96 -8.15 17.39
C VAL A 592 -18.81 -9.10 18.58
N PRO A 593 -19.59 -8.93 19.67
CA PRO A 593 -19.41 -9.73 20.89
C PRO A 593 -19.59 -11.24 20.66
N PRO A 594 -18.82 -12.12 21.33
CA PRO A 594 -18.89 -13.58 21.16
C PRO A 594 -20.29 -14.21 21.27
N SER A 595 -21.21 -13.59 22.00
CA SER A 595 -22.63 -13.99 22.10
C SER A 595 -23.42 -13.81 20.81
N ARG A 596 -22.99 -12.91 19.91
CA ARG A 596 -23.58 -12.68 18.58
C ARG A 596 -22.83 -13.42 17.46
N GLN A 597 -21.67 -14.00 17.73
CA GLN A 597 -20.88 -14.74 16.74
C GLN A 597 -21.47 -16.15 16.49
N PRO A 598 -21.92 -16.48 15.26
CA PRO A 598 -22.45 -17.80 14.91
C PRO A 598 -21.42 -18.91 15.13
N THR A 599 -21.84 -20.01 15.76
CA THR A 599 -20.94 -21.12 16.16
C THR A 599 -20.14 -21.70 14.99
N ALA A 600 -20.71 -21.73 13.77
CA ALA A 600 -20.06 -22.24 12.57
C ALA A 600 -18.85 -21.40 12.09
N ASP A 601 -18.77 -20.13 12.47
CA ASP A 601 -17.72 -19.20 12.03
C ASP A 601 -16.65 -18.94 13.09
N ARG A 602 -16.91 -19.27 14.37
CA ARG A 602 -15.99 -19.00 15.49
C ARG A 602 -14.58 -19.54 15.28
N SER A 603 -14.44 -20.72 14.65
CA SER A 603 -13.12 -21.28 14.32
C SER A 603 -12.38 -20.45 13.26
N LYS A 604 -13.09 -19.92 12.26
CA LYS A 604 -12.54 -19.06 11.21
C LYS A 604 -12.10 -17.72 11.80
N PHE A 605 -12.95 -17.13 12.65
CA PHE A 605 -12.63 -15.91 13.38
C PHE A 605 -11.41 -16.11 14.27
N THR A 606 -11.34 -17.21 15.03
CA THR A 606 -10.18 -17.52 15.89
C THR A 606 -8.88 -17.66 15.08
N GLN A 607 -8.92 -18.29 13.91
CA GLN A 607 -7.77 -18.43 13.03
C GLN A 607 -7.30 -17.06 12.47
N ALA A 608 -8.21 -16.28 11.90
CA ALA A 608 -7.88 -14.96 11.34
C ALA A 608 -7.51 -13.93 12.43
N ALA A 609 -8.07 -14.05 13.63
CA ALA A 609 -7.67 -13.30 14.81
C ALA A 609 -6.23 -13.64 15.25
N ALA A 610 -5.84 -14.91 15.18
CA ALA A 610 -4.45 -15.31 15.43
C ALA A 610 -3.50 -14.73 14.36
N GLU A 611 -3.89 -14.68 13.09
CA GLU A 611 -3.12 -14.00 12.03
C GLU A 611 -3.00 -12.49 12.29
N PHE A 612 -4.07 -11.81 12.75
CA PHE A 612 -4.00 -10.40 13.15
C PHE A 612 -3.04 -10.20 14.33
N VAL A 613 -3.17 -11.00 15.40
CA VAL A 613 -2.30 -10.89 16.58
C VAL A 613 -0.84 -11.20 16.24
N ALA A 614 -0.57 -12.13 15.32
CA ALA A 614 0.77 -12.39 14.81
C ALA A 614 1.34 -11.18 14.05
N ALA A 615 0.54 -10.56 13.16
CA ALA A 615 0.94 -9.36 12.42
C ALA A 615 1.27 -8.17 13.34
N GLN A 616 0.49 -7.95 14.42
CA GLN A 616 0.83 -6.89 15.38
C GLN A 616 2.04 -7.24 16.26
N LYS A 617 2.24 -8.53 16.61
CA LYS A 617 3.41 -8.98 17.37
C LYS A 617 4.71 -8.95 16.58
N LEU A 618 4.67 -9.20 15.28
CA LEU A 618 5.79 -8.97 14.36
C LEU A 618 6.25 -7.51 14.39
N ASN A 619 5.31 -6.57 14.59
CA ASN A 619 5.55 -5.13 14.62
C ASN A 619 5.52 -4.54 16.04
N ALA A 620 5.78 -5.35 17.07
CA ALA A 620 5.74 -4.95 18.48
C ALA A 620 6.78 -3.90 18.91
N ASP A 621 7.66 -3.52 17.99
CA ASP A 621 8.62 -2.40 17.98
C ASP A 621 7.98 -1.05 17.60
N ARG A 622 6.71 -1.04 17.14
CA ARG A 622 5.98 0.17 16.73
C ARG A 622 4.84 0.53 17.69
N PRO A 623 4.73 1.79 18.14
CA PRO A 623 3.58 2.27 18.92
C PRO A 623 2.23 2.03 18.23
N ASP A 624 2.19 2.12 16.89
CA ASP A 624 1.01 1.94 16.06
C ASP A 624 0.44 0.51 16.18
N ALA A 625 1.28 -0.50 15.98
CA ALA A 625 0.89 -1.92 16.02
C ALA A 625 0.51 -2.37 17.44
N ARG A 626 1.24 -1.87 18.45
CA ARG A 626 0.87 -2.01 19.87
C ARG A 626 -0.51 -1.44 20.15
N THR A 627 -0.82 -0.27 19.59
CA THR A 627 -2.13 0.39 19.76
C THR A 627 -3.23 -0.34 19.00
N ALA A 628 -2.96 -0.85 17.79
CA ALA A 628 -3.89 -1.70 17.04
C ALA A 628 -4.22 -3.01 17.79
N LEU A 629 -3.21 -3.65 18.38
CA LEU A 629 -3.41 -4.84 19.22
C LEU A 629 -4.21 -4.50 20.49
N GLY A 630 -3.91 -3.38 21.16
CA GLY A 630 -4.67 -2.89 22.30
C GLY A 630 -6.15 -2.63 21.96
N ASN A 631 -6.42 -1.97 20.82
CA ASN A 631 -7.77 -1.72 20.31
C ASN A 631 -8.54 -3.03 20.05
N PHE A 632 -7.88 -4.00 19.43
CA PHE A 632 -8.44 -5.33 19.14
C PHE A 632 -8.79 -6.11 20.42
N LEU A 633 -7.89 -6.10 21.41
CA LEU A 633 -8.09 -6.72 22.72
C LEU A 633 -9.20 -6.03 23.53
N ALA A 634 -9.28 -4.70 23.50
CA ALA A 634 -10.33 -3.94 24.15
C ALA A 634 -11.71 -4.25 23.58
N ARG A 635 -11.84 -4.33 22.24
CA ARG A 635 -13.08 -4.75 21.55
C ARG A 635 -13.50 -6.17 21.96
N GLN A 636 -12.54 -7.09 22.15
CA GLN A 636 -12.77 -8.43 22.71
C GLN A 636 -12.83 -8.48 24.26
N ALA A 637 -13.17 -7.36 24.92
CA ALA A 637 -13.31 -7.22 26.38
C ALA A 637 -12.09 -7.63 27.22
N SER A 638 -10.92 -7.80 26.60
CA SER A 638 -9.66 -8.26 27.23
C SER A 638 -8.88 -7.06 27.79
N ALA A 639 -9.54 -6.31 28.69
CA ALA A 639 -9.13 -4.98 29.12
C ALA A 639 -7.72 -4.93 29.76
N ALA A 640 -7.33 -5.96 30.52
CA ALA A 640 -6.00 -5.99 31.16
C ALA A 640 -4.86 -6.09 30.14
N GLU A 641 -5.04 -6.88 29.09
CA GLU A 641 -4.07 -7.04 28.00
C GLU A 641 -4.04 -5.80 27.11
N ALA A 642 -5.21 -5.22 26.80
CA ALA A 642 -5.28 -3.93 26.10
C ALA A 642 -4.54 -2.81 26.85
N GLN A 643 -4.73 -2.70 28.18
CA GLN A 643 -4.01 -1.75 29.03
C GLN A 643 -2.49 -1.99 29.01
N ALA A 644 -2.04 -3.24 28.88
CA ALA A 644 -0.62 -3.58 28.80
C ALA A 644 0.02 -3.16 27.46
N GLU A 645 -0.69 -3.36 26.35
CA GLU A 645 -0.21 -3.01 25.00
C GLU A 645 -0.21 -1.49 24.75
N TYR A 646 -1.23 -0.73 25.18
CA TYR A 646 -1.16 0.74 25.12
C TYR A 646 -0.02 1.30 25.99
N ARG A 647 0.20 0.74 27.18
CA ARG A 647 1.36 1.08 28.01
C ARG A 647 2.69 0.66 27.39
N ALA A 648 2.71 -0.31 26.47
CA ALA A 648 3.91 -0.69 25.72
C ALA A 648 4.19 0.32 24.59
N ALA A 649 3.16 0.76 23.87
CA ALA A 649 3.27 1.87 22.91
C ALA A 649 3.87 3.13 23.55
N LEU A 650 3.36 3.54 24.71
CA LEU A 650 3.85 4.71 25.46
C LEU A 650 5.22 4.52 26.13
N ARG A 651 5.80 3.30 26.13
CA ARG A 651 7.21 3.09 26.52
C ARG A 651 8.16 3.21 25.33
N LEU A 652 7.70 2.85 24.13
CA LEU A 652 8.44 3.04 22.88
C LEU A 652 8.49 4.52 22.49
N ASP A 653 7.35 5.21 22.63
CA ASP A 653 7.22 6.65 22.38
C ASP A 653 6.26 7.30 23.40
N PRO A 654 6.78 8.01 24.43
CA PRO A 654 5.98 8.73 25.41
C PRO A 654 5.14 9.91 24.85
N SER A 655 5.36 10.31 23.59
CA SER A 655 4.60 11.38 22.92
C SER A 655 3.46 10.85 22.04
N PHE A 656 3.32 9.53 21.91
CA PHE A 656 2.42 8.90 20.93
C PHE A 656 0.93 9.01 21.29
N SER A 657 0.30 10.12 20.85
CA SER A 657 -1.09 10.47 21.15
C SER A 657 -2.13 9.35 21.00
N PRO A 658 -2.12 8.51 19.93
CA PRO A 658 -3.15 7.49 19.76
C PRO A 658 -3.20 6.45 20.88
N ALA A 659 -2.05 6.07 21.47
CA ALA A 659 -2.02 5.13 22.58
C ALA A 659 -2.57 5.77 23.87
N ALA A 660 -2.24 7.03 24.13
CA ALA A 660 -2.71 7.77 25.30
C ALA A 660 -4.23 7.99 25.28
N ILE A 661 -4.78 8.34 24.11
CA ILE A 661 -6.23 8.52 23.91
C ILE A 661 -6.95 7.18 24.11
N ASN A 662 -6.52 6.11 23.44
CA ASN A 662 -7.18 4.80 23.54
C ASN A 662 -7.04 4.18 24.95
N LEU A 663 -5.95 4.47 25.68
CA LEU A 663 -5.79 4.09 27.09
C LEU A 663 -6.69 4.90 28.03
N SER A 664 -6.85 6.21 27.80
CA SER A 664 -7.82 7.05 28.52
C SER A 664 -9.26 6.59 28.30
N ASP A 665 -9.63 6.28 27.05
CA ASP A 665 -10.96 5.74 26.71
C ASP A 665 -11.21 4.35 27.31
N LEU A 666 -10.17 3.53 27.48
CA LEU A 666 -10.25 2.26 28.22
C LEU A 666 -10.45 2.51 29.72
N TYR A 667 -9.73 3.46 30.33
CA TYR A 667 -9.93 3.80 31.74
C TYR A 667 -11.33 4.38 32.00
N ARG A 668 -11.87 5.22 31.10
CA ARG A 668 -13.26 5.70 31.14
C ARG A 668 -14.26 4.54 31.16
N GLN A 669 -14.06 3.51 30.33
CA GLN A 669 -14.89 2.30 30.33
C GLN A 669 -14.79 1.49 31.64
N LEU A 670 -13.69 1.64 32.39
CA LEU A 670 -13.45 1.04 33.69
C LEU A 670 -13.82 1.95 34.88
N GLY A 671 -14.39 3.15 34.64
CA GLY A 671 -14.74 4.12 35.69
C GLY A 671 -13.52 4.75 36.38
N ARG A 672 -12.39 4.90 35.65
CA ARG A 672 -11.08 5.36 36.15
C ARG A 672 -10.61 6.63 35.44
N ASP A 673 -11.51 7.58 35.20
CA ASP A 673 -11.23 8.80 34.42
C ASP A 673 -10.00 9.61 34.89
N SER A 674 -9.66 9.59 36.18
CA SER A 674 -8.44 10.21 36.73
C SER A 674 -7.13 9.53 36.30
N ASP A 675 -7.13 8.23 36.03
CA ASP A 675 -6.00 7.55 35.37
C ASP A 675 -5.90 7.95 33.88
N GLY A 676 -7.04 8.28 33.25
CA GLY A 676 -7.11 8.79 31.89
C GLY A 676 -6.56 10.21 31.76
N GLU A 677 -6.99 11.14 32.62
CA GLU A 677 -6.41 12.48 32.72
C GLU A 677 -4.89 12.42 32.90
N ARG A 678 -4.42 11.58 33.83
CA ARG A 678 -2.99 11.45 34.13
C ARG A 678 -2.20 11.01 32.90
N VAL A 679 -2.62 9.97 32.19
CA VAL A 679 -1.94 9.51 30.96
C VAL A 679 -1.94 10.60 29.88
N LEU A 680 -3.03 11.33 29.70
CA LEU A 680 -3.11 12.40 28.71
C LEU A 680 -2.19 13.58 29.07
N ARG A 681 -2.11 13.98 30.34
CA ARG A 681 -1.18 15.03 30.81
C ARG A 681 0.28 14.59 30.78
N GLU A 682 0.58 13.34 31.14
CA GLU A 682 1.92 12.75 30.99
C GLU A 682 2.36 12.77 29.51
N THR A 683 1.48 12.37 28.59
CA THR A 683 1.77 12.40 27.14
C THR A 683 1.93 13.84 26.62
N LEU A 684 1.04 14.77 27.00
CA LEU A 684 1.15 16.19 26.66
C LEU A 684 2.45 16.83 27.16
N SER A 685 2.99 16.40 28.31
CA SER A 685 4.29 16.90 28.79
C SER A 685 5.48 16.41 27.94
N ASN A 686 5.28 15.40 27.08
CA ASN A 686 6.27 14.88 26.14
C ASN A 686 5.99 15.30 24.68
N SER A 687 4.74 15.65 24.32
CA SER A 687 4.35 16.09 22.98
C SER A 687 4.11 17.61 22.94
N GLY A 688 5.01 18.37 22.32
CA GLY A 688 4.99 19.85 22.41
C GLY A 688 3.68 20.54 21.98
N GLN A 689 2.97 20.00 20.98
CA GLN A 689 1.66 20.48 20.52
C GLN A 689 0.84 19.30 19.96
N SER A 690 -0.33 18.99 20.52
CA SER A 690 -1.17 17.88 20.02
C SER A 690 -2.67 18.13 20.23
N ALA A 691 -3.35 18.61 19.19
CA ALA A 691 -4.78 18.97 19.23
C ALA A 691 -5.69 17.81 19.71
N SER A 692 -5.39 16.57 19.29
CA SER A 692 -6.17 15.38 19.65
C SER A 692 -6.05 15.02 21.14
N LEU A 693 -4.88 15.24 21.76
CA LEU A 693 -4.70 15.06 23.21
C LEU A 693 -5.44 16.12 24.02
N HIS A 694 -5.33 17.40 23.62
CA HIS A 694 -6.08 18.49 24.25
C HIS A 694 -7.60 18.26 24.15
N HIS A 695 -8.11 17.81 23.01
CA HIS A 695 -9.51 17.44 22.84
C HIS A 695 -9.92 16.27 23.76
N ALA A 696 -9.12 15.20 23.81
CA ALA A 696 -9.39 14.05 24.67
C ALA A 696 -9.38 14.42 26.17
N LEU A 697 -8.44 15.28 26.58
CA LEU A 697 -8.30 15.78 27.96
C LEU A 697 -9.46 16.70 28.34
N GLY A 698 -9.84 17.63 27.46
CA GLY A 698 -11.04 18.45 27.62
C GLY A 698 -12.29 17.60 27.83
N LEU A 699 -12.48 16.53 27.04
CA LEU A 699 -13.58 15.58 27.22
C LEU A 699 -13.53 14.82 28.56
N VAL A 700 -12.36 14.52 29.12
CA VAL A 700 -12.23 13.95 30.48
C VAL A 700 -12.67 14.98 31.52
N LEU A 701 -12.17 16.21 31.42
CA LEU A 701 -12.46 17.29 32.37
C LEU A 701 -13.95 17.68 32.39
N VAL A 702 -14.67 17.58 31.26
CA VAL A 702 -16.14 17.71 31.24
C VAL A 702 -16.82 16.66 32.13
N ARG A 703 -16.37 15.39 32.11
CA ARG A 703 -16.95 14.31 32.93
C ARG A 703 -16.65 14.50 34.42
N GLU A 704 -15.41 14.92 34.72
CA GLU A 704 -14.97 15.35 36.06
C GLU A 704 -15.55 16.72 36.50
N ARG A 705 -16.44 17.32 35.69
CA ARG A 705 -17.14 18.60 35.95
C ARG A 705 -16.22 19.82 36.11
N ARG A 706 -14.96 19.74 35.68
CA ARG A 706 -13.95 20.80 35.70
C ARG A 706 -14.08 21.70 34.47
N ALA A 707 -15.23 22.37 34.38
CA ALA A 707 -15.69 23.07 33.18
C ALA A 707 -14.73 24.17 32.67
N SER A 708 -14.04 24.90 33.55
CA SER A 708 -13.07 25.94 33.14
C SER A 708 -11.86 25.34 32.43
N GLU A 709 -11.19 24.36 33.05
CA GLU A 709 -10.05 23.66 32.44
C GLU A 709 -10.47 22.94 31.16
N ALA A 710 -11.66 22.33 31.14
CA ALA A 710 -12.20 21.68 29.95
C ALA A 710 -12.34 22.64 28.76
N LEU A 711 -12.78 23.88 29.00
CA LEU A 711 -12.86 24.90 27.95
C LEU A 711 -11.48 25.30 27.41
N ASP A 712 -10.47 25.44 28.28
CA ASP A 712 -9.12 25.81 27.84
C ASP A 712 -8.46 24.69 27.01
N GLU A 713 -8.61 23.43 27.40
CA GLU A 713 -8.09 22.29 26.62
C GLU A 713 -8.87 22.12 25.30
N LEU A 714 -10.20 22.29 25.29
CA LEU A 714 -10.98 22.27 24.04
C LEU A 714 -10.66 23.45 23.11
N ARG A 715 -10.33 24.61 23.67
CA ARG A 715 -9.85 25.79 22.93
C ARG A 715 -8.49 25.50 22.27
N GLN A 716 -7.52 24.97 23.03
CA GLN A 716 -6.21 24.55 22.50
C GLN A 716 -6.37 23.58 21.33
N ALA A 717 -7.28 22.60 21.42
CA ALA A 717 -7.55 21.67 20.32
C ALA A 717 -8.04 22.35 19.05
N ALA A 718 -8.99 23.28 19.16
CA ALA A 718 -9.56 24.01 18.02
C ALA A 718 -8.60 25.08 17.43
N GLU A 719 -7.65 25.59 18.23
CA GLU A 719 -6.61 26.52 17.78
C GLU A 719 -5.41 25.81 17.12
N LEU A 720 -5.02 24.63 17.63
CA LEU A 720 -3.90 23.84 17.11
C LEU A 720 -4.23 23.07 15.83
N ASP A 721 -5.49 22.64 15.65
CA ASP A 721 -5.96 22.05 14.39
C ASP A 721 -7.33 22.62 13.98
N PRO A 722 -7.33 23.79 13.30
CA PRO A 722 -8.55 24.37 12.73
C PRO A 722 -9.13 23.58 11.54
N SER A 723 -8.43 22.55 11.04
CA SER A 723 -8.86 21.74 9.89
C SER A 723 -9.74 20.54 10.28
N GLN A 724 -9.92 20.31 11.57
CA GLN A 724 -10.78 19.27 12.11
C GLN A 724 -12.03 19.90 12.75
N PRO A 725 -13.15 20.09 12.00
CA PRO A 725 -14.31 20.86 12.45
C PRO A 725 -14.93 20.35 13.76
N ARG A 726 -14.77 19.05 14.05
CA ARG A 726 -15.16 18.41 15.33
C ARG A 726 -14.58 19.12 16.56
N TYR A 727 -13.34 19.61 16.54
CA TYR A 727 -12.76 20.29 17.70
C TYR A 727 -13.46 21.63 17.96
N ALA A 728 -13.71 22.41 16.90
CA ALA A 728 -14.48 23.65 16.97
C ALA A 728 -15.94 23.41 17.41
N TYR A 729 -16.58 22.34 16.92
CA TYR A 729 -17.92 21.92 17.35
C TYR A 729 -17.97 21.60 18.86
N VAL A 730 -17.07 20.74 19.36
CA VAL A 730 -17.07 20.34 20.79
C VAL A 730 -16.75 21.54 21.69
N TYR A 731 -15.81 22.39 21.29
CA TYR A 731 -15.50 23.64 22.01
C TYR A 731 -16.72 24.58 22.06
N ALA A 732 -17.43 24.78 20.93
CA ALA A 732 -18.64 25.59 20.88
C ALA A 732 -19.79 25.03 21.73
N VAL A 733 -19.97 23.71 21.76
CA VAL A 733 -20.94 23.05 22.67
C VAL A 733 -20.58 23.34 24.12
N GLY A 734 -19.31 23.21 24.50
CA GLY A 734 -18.83 23.55 25.85
C GLY A 734 -19.05 25.03 26.22
N LEU A 735 -18.77 25.95 25.29
CA LEU A 735 -19.02 27.39 25.45
C LEU A 735 -20.51 27.67 25.70
N ASN A 736 -21.41 27.09 24.90
CA ASN A 736 -22.85 27.26 25.07
C ASN A 736 -23.35 26.68 26.40
N SER A 737 -22.88 25.48 26.79
CA SER A 737 -23.17 24.88 28.11
C SER A 737 -22.67 25.74 29.28
N SER A 738 -21.68 26.60 29.04
CA SER A 738 -21.14 27.57 29.99
C SER A 738 -21.78 28.97 29.86
N GLY A 739 -22.91 29.10 29.16
CA GLY A 739 -23.64 30.35 28.94
C GLY A 739 -23.07 31.27 27.85
N ARG A 740 -21.90 30.95 27.28
CA ARG A 740 -21.17 31.75 26.27
C ARG A 740 -21.68 31.47 24.85
N ARG A 741 -23.01 31.53 24.64
CA ARG A 741 -23.66 31.19 23.36
C ARG A 741 -23.16 32.03 22.17
N ASP A 742 -22.80 33.29 22.40
CA ASP A 742 -22.32 34.18 21.34
C ASP A 742 -20.90 33.83 20.88
N ASP A 743 -20.03 33.43 21.81
CA ASP A 743 -18.69 32.91 21.50
C ASP A 743 -18.80 31.56 20.76
N ALA A 744 -19.71 30.69 21.20
CA ALA A 744 -20.01 29.43 20.52
C ALA A 744 -20.44 29.66 19.06
N LEU A 745 -21.36 30.60 18.82
CA LEU A 745 -21.79 30.99 17.46
C LEU A 745 -20.66 31.63 16.64
N ALA A 746 -19.70 32.30 17.26
CA ALA A 746 -18.50 32.80 16.58
C ALA A 746 -17.57 31.66 16.14
N VAL A 747 -17.25 30.72 17.04
CA VAL A 747 -16.41 29.53 16.76
C VAL A 747 -17.02 28.68 15.64
N LEU A 748 -18.33 28.40 15.72
CA LEU A 748 -19.04 27.65 14.68
C LEU A 748 -19.03 28.40 13.33
N ARG A 749 -19.18 29.73 13.33
CA ARG A 749 -19.11 30.54 12.10
C ARG A 749 -17.73 30.47 11.44
N THR A 750 -16.65 30.51 12.21
CA THR A 750 -15.28 30.37 11.68
C THR A 750 -15.03 28.96 11.14
N SER A 751 -15.45 27.91 11.86
CA SER A 751 -15.41 26.53 11.35
C SER A 751 -16.16 26.40 10.01
N LEU A 752 -17.36 26.98 9.91
CA LEU A 752 -18.19 27.00 8.69
C LEU A 752 -17.70 27.91 7.55
N GLN A 753 -16.56 28.59 7.71
CA GLN A 753 -15.81 29.24 6.62
C GLN A 753 -14.77 28.29 6.00
N ALA A 754 -14.11 27.47 6.83
CA ALA A 754 -13.15 26.46 6.39
C ALA A 754 -13.83 25.17 5.89
N HIS A 755 -14.93 24.77 6.55
CA HIS A 755 -15.70 23.56 6.26
C HIS A 755 -17.17 23.91 5.98
N PRO A 756 -17.52 24.43 4.78
CA PRO A 756 -18.85 24.99 4.54
C PRO A 756 -20.01 23.98 4.60
N ASN A 757 -19.69 22.68 4.55
CA ASN A 757 -20.65 21.58 4.50
C ASN A 757 -20.59 20.66 5.73
N ASP A 758 -19.83 20.99 6.79
CA ASP A 758 -19.76 20.14 7.99
C ASP A 758 -21.13 20.05 8.68
N HIS A 759 -21.68 18.83 8.74
CA HIS A 759 -23.04 18.57 9.19
C HIS A 759 -23.27 18.96 10.65
N ASP A 760 -22.34 18.63 11.54
CA ASP A 760 -22.52 18.79 12.98
C ASP A 760 -22.33 20.25 13.39
N THR A 761 -21.35 20.94 12.80
CA THR A 761 -21.13 22.38 12.97
C THR A 761 -22.31 23.17 12.41
N LEU A 762 -22.87 22.79 11.24
CA LEU A 762 -24.11 23.38 10.71
C LEU A 762 -25.31 23.16 11.64
N SER A 763 -25.46 21.95 12.17
CA SER A 763 -26.58 21.58 13.05
C SER A 763 -26.52 22.29 14.40
N ALA A 764 -25.32 22.44 14.98
CA ALA A 764 -25.10 23.27 16.15
C ALA A 764 -25.38 24.75 15.87
N ALA A 765 -24.88 25.29 14.75
CA ALA A 765 -25.09 26.69 14.40
C ALA A 765 -26.59 27.00 14.18
N LEU A 766 -27.32 26.11 13.51
CA LEU A 766 -28.78 26.15 13.38
C LEU A 766 -29.47 26.16 14.75
N ALA A 767 -29.14 25.21 15.63
CA ALA A 767 -29.77 25.10 16.95
C ALA A 767 -29.52 26.34 17.81
N LEU A 768 -28.26 26.79 17.93
CA LEU A 768 -27.90 27.95 18.75
C LEU A 768 -28.43 29.28 18.19
N SER A 769 -28.51 29.45 16.86
CA SER A 769 -29.18 30.62 16.27
C SER A 769 -30.68 30.63 16.58
N ARG A 770 -31.36 29.47 16.55
CA ARG A 770 -32.78 29.38 16.96
C ARG A 770 -32.99 29.68 18.45
N GLU A 771 -32.13 29.15 19.32
CA GLU A 771 -32.17 29.47 20.77
C GLU A 771 -31.94 30.96 21.05
N LYS A 772 -31.10 31.63 20.23
CA LYS A 772 -30.86 33.08 20.32
C LYS A 772 -32.01 33.92 19.75
N GLY A 773 -32.91 33.35 18.96
CA GLY A 773 -33.91 34.09 18.19
C GLY A 773 -33.38 34.72 16.89
N ASP A 774 -32.18 34.33 16.45
CA ASP A 774 -31.62 34.74 15.15
C ASP A 774 -32.17 33.85 14.03
N SER A 775 -33.44 34.11 13.66
CA SER A 775 -34.13 33.39 12.59
C SER A 775 -33.43 33.53 11.23
N ALA A 776 -32.69 34.61 10.99
CA ALA A 776 -32.00 34.86 9.72
C ALA A 776 -30.77 33.94 9.56
N SER A 777 -29.89 33.87 10.56
CA SER A 777 -28.77 32.91 10.55
C SER A 777 -29.28 31.47 10.59
N ALA A 778 -30.30 31.18 11.42
CA ALA A 778 -30.93 29.87 11.49
C ALA A 778 -31.44 29.40 10.12
N LEU A 779 -32.14 30.26 9.38
CA LEU A 779 -32.62 29.94 8.04
C LEU A 779 -31.46 29.62 7.09
N GLY A 780 -30.40 30.42 7.09
CA GLY A 780 -29.21 30.20 6.26
C GLY A 780 -28.49 28.87 6.54
N TYR A 781 -28.46 28.42 7.80
CA TYR A 781 -27.91 27.10 8.15
C TYR A 781 -28.85 25.95 7.78
N ALA A 782 -30.17 26.11 7.98
CA ALA A 782 -31.16 25.10 7.57
C ALA A 782 -31.16 24.88 6.05
N GLU A 783 -31.06 25.95 5.25
CA GLU A 783 -30.97 25.85 3.78
C GLU A 783 -29.65 25.23 3.30
N ARG A 784 -28.56 25.30 4.08
CA ARG A 784 -27.31 24.56 3.81
C ARG A 784 -27.51 23.07 4.09
N LEU A 785 -28.01 22.70 5.28
CA LEU A 785 -28.29 21.31 5.64
C LEU A 785 -29.28 20.64 4.68
N SER A 786 -30.30 21.35 4.20
CA SER A 786 -31.27 20.85 3.22
C SER A 786 -30.65 20.44 1.88
N ARG A 787 -29.49 21.00 1.50
CA ARG A 787 -28.73 20.58 0.31
C ARG A 787 -27.86 19.35 0.54
N LEU A 788 -27.44 19.11 1.79
CA LEU A 788 -26.67 17.93 2.20
C LEU A 788 -27.59 16.72 2.47
N MET A 789 -28.82 17.00 2.95
CA MET A 789 -29.86 16.01 3.25
C MET A 789 -31.12 16.25 2.38
N PRO A 790 -31.02 16.10 1.04
CA PRO A 790 -32.16 16.30 0.16
C PRO A 790 -33.31 15.33 0.51
N SER A 791 -34.54 15.85 0.55
CA SER A 791 -35.76 15.14 1.02
C SER A 791 -35.91 14.97 2.54
N ASN A 792 -35.05 15.57 3.37
CA ASN A 792 -35.29 15.61 4.83
C ASN A 792 -36.43 16.59 5.17
N ARG A 793 -37.63 16.02 5.36
CA ARG A 793 -38.87 16.75 5.66
C ARG A 793 -38.79 17.63 6.92
N GLU A 794 -38.05 17.22 7.94
CA GLU A 794 -37.95 17.99 9.19
C GLU A 794 -37.23 19.33 8.94
N ILE A 795 -36.18 19.30 8.11
CA ILE A 795 -35.44 20.49 7.69
C ILE A 795 -36.29 21.34 6.73
N GLU A 796 -37.01 20.72 5.79
CA GLU A 796 -37.92 21.44 4.90
C GLU A 796 -39.03 22.19 5.65
N ASP A 797 -39.67 21.53 6.64
CA ASP A 797 -40.73 22.16 7.44
C ASP A 797 -40.18 23.20 8.41
N LEU A 798 -38.96 23.01 8.92
CA LEU A 798 -38.25 24.04 9.68
C LEU A 798 -37.92 25.28 8.83
N ILE A 799 -37.50 25.11 7.56
CA ILE A 799 -37.32 26.22 6.61
C ILE A 799 -38.65 26.95 6.36
N LYS A 800 -39.77 26.22 6.25
CA LYS A 800 -41.12 26.82 6.10
C LYS A 800 -41.59 27.56 7.36
N GLN A 801 -41.06 27.23 8.54
CA GLN A 801 -41.31 27.94 9.80
C GLN A 801 -40.44 29.20 9.91
N LEU A 802 -39.14 29.10 9.61
CA LEU A 802 -38.17 30.22 9.71
C LEU A 802 -38.36 31.31 8.64
N LYS A 803 -39.26 31.10 7.67
CA LYS A 803 -39.69 32.08 6.65
C LYS A 803 -41.01 32.80 6.98
N ARG A 804 -41.52 32.66 8.22
CA ARG A 804 -42.75 33.28 8.71
C ARG A 804 -42.45 34.24 9.86
#